data_AF-A0A0C2I6M8-F1
#
_entry.id   AF-A0A0C2I6M8-F1
#
_cell.length_a   1.000
_cell.length_b   1.000
_cell.length_c   1.000
_cell.angle_alpha   90.00
_cell.angle_beta   90.00
_cell.angle_gamma   90.00
#
_symmetry.space_group_name_H-M   'P 1'
#
loop_
_entity.id
_entity.type
_entity.pdbx_description
1 polymer ?
#
loop_
_entity_poly.entity_id
_entity_poly.type
_entity_poly.pdbx_seq_one_letter_code
_entity_poly.pdbx_strand_id
1 'polypeptide(L)'
;MSPRTPIRPGISGTGQPDLPTIRPPEISPTIRNRLPRTVAPLLPNAPGNIPVARPTAAPVAPIPGAAPIAISTLAGPVANSLSPGRPLSAYSRPAPKGLPPPDSDGFRVAQQRQFVNLEDGRVVMVRYDESVRSYCAQAREEYRPSGPALYRVAGSDIWKENGAATALRQYQLSEEHRAIVAQAPAWANTSSSLAQTATKQKLMELRSRLLADAAHYFETHALPPAPTRAQPSRGDSPRAMIETFYRNAEGLVIGELLTSPGSKVFLIENMATLAENGVKTLYLEHLRTDIEQVHLDHFHKTGIMSSELDTHLRVLGTVYGSSSPGFYSYYRLVSTAQTRGIRVQALDCAASYSLSKDERARVDHGRVIGHHANQVIHADRLNGAGGKWIALLDNSHANGRLTSFAPGLAMVQGVIGLQVEDVVIGPAVQTLIPVTASTTHTNFIRADLTLSVKVPWNISFEASPRFRALLNPEIRNKRGVELMDSGNAANSVNRNIRSEFFRRKELLEETSQTFFSHTQVIPGQRPVPQLPAESPAAQFLEKIYENSHGLVLGASAKSISARKLLIDNLPVLSRLKVQRLYVQHLMKDFDQQLLDDFHTKGVMPDELTYILRNEDNKESIDPKGKYSLRQLLVSARQQGIRIQALDTAISYPEGRRAQDPDPAWSPSPRRLPTFNYIAHKLISADQQHYGAHRWLALVESIHVNTLREIPGLAELQGAVGLRTVATGGQPALRITPDSGEVALFSNGVHQVRADLKVEISIQSAPLHPTRRNPRECLHKPSDFLIETTNEGFMLVQKPKDSPYKETPLIASEGLFSPPAGSGIPDSEKFSSIGDLVWRLKSTGMVQVAGTPGGLPGTLRLDTHPQLNRPGMFLFGQVENGPVLVYRATDRSLKVIAILQKSERPGKLCIKAQALGYDGSEVFDDLEHLKRELIYTKNLVPYIAHVDL
;
A
#
# COMPACT_ATOMS: atom_id res chain seq x y z
N MET A 1 72.04 -14.69 -37.78
CA MET A 1 72.22 -14.03 -36.47
C MET A 1 71.04 -14.39 -35.59
N SER A 2 71.25 -15.37 -34.72
CA SER A 2 70.45 -15.62 -33.51
C SER A 2 70.99 -14.73 -32.37
N PRO A 3 70.31 -14.58 -31.20
CA PRO A 3 68.89 -14.84 -30.84
C PRO A 3 68.33 -13.68 -29.93
N ARG A 4 67.08 -13.60 -29.42
CA ARG A 4 66.11 -14.60 -28.92
C ARG A 4 64.66 -14.09 -29.04
N THR A 5 63.78 -14.95 -29.53
CA THR A 5 62.31 -15.01 -29.33
C THR A 5 61.98 -15.94 -28.14
N PRO A 6 60.72 -16.29 -27.78
CA PRO A 6 59.45 -15.55 -27.59
C PRO A 6 58.69 -16.00 -26.29
N ILE A 7 57.42 -15.58 -26.09
CA ILE A 7 56.22 -16.36 -25.65
C ILE A 7 55.21 -15.51 -24.82
N ARG A 8 53.92 -15.61 -25.21
CA ARG A 8 52.66 -15.12 -24.60
C ARG A 8 52.10 -16.17 -23.59
N PRO A 9 51.31 -15.82 -22.56
CA PRO A 9 49.83 -15.88 -22.64
C PRO A 9 49.14 -14.80 -21.76
N GLY A 10 47.84 -14.51 -21.76
CA GLY A 10 46.64 -15.26 -22.13
C GLY A 10 45.39 -14.37 -22.21
N ILE A 11 44.23 -15.02 -22.15
CA ILE A 11 43.02 -14.78 -22.95
C ILE A 11 41.80 -14.35 -22.09
N SER A 12 40.92 -13.55 -22.72
CA SER A 12 39.46 -13.37 -22.57
C SER A 12 38.81 -13.06 -21.21
N GLY A 13 38.17 -11.89 -21.15
CA GLY A 13 36.98 -11.61 -20.35
C GLY A 13 35.88 -11.03 -21.25
N THR A 14 34.71 -11.63 -21.19
CA THR A 14 33.50 -11.45 -22.00
C THR A 14 32.84 -10.07 -21.83
N GLY A 15 32.27 -9.54 -22.92
CA GLY A 15 31.69 -8.21 -23.00
C GLY A 15 30.27 -8.03 -22.46
N GLN A 16 29.96 -6.78 -22.13
CA GLN A 16 28.63 -6.17 -22.00
C GLN A 16 28.71 -4.76 -22.63
N PRO A 17 27.67 -4.26 -23.31
CA PRO A 17 27.74 -3.04 -24.12
C PRO A 17 27.60 -1.74 -23.30
N ASP A 18 28.36 -0.73 -23.75
CA ASP A 18 28.50 0.61 -23.19
C ASP A 18 27.21 1.46 -23.17
N LEU A 19 26.97 2.14 -22.04
CA LEU A 19 26.05 3.27 -21.88
C LEU A 19 26.88 4.54 -21.63
N PRO A 20 26.59 5.69 -22.30
CA PRO A 20 27.41 6.89 -22.17
C PRO A 20 27.14 7.64 -20.86
N THR A 21 28.23 7.97 -20.15
CA THR A 21 28.23 8.78 -18.93
C THR A 21 28.11 10.27 -19.25
N ILE A 22 27.02 10.93 -18.83
CA ILE A 22 26.86 12.39 -18.91
C ILE A 22 27.39 13.02 -17.61
N ARG A 23 28.40 13.90 -17.74
CA ARG A 23 28.92 14.75 -16.66
C ARG A 23 27.92 15.88 -16.32
N PRO A 24 27.77 16.27 -15.04
CA PRO A 24 26.96 17.43 -14.66
C PRO A 24 27.68 18.75 -14.97
N PRO A 25 26.98 19.84 -15.38
CA PRO A 25 27.61 21.12 -15.64
C PRO A 25 27.81 21.94 -14.36
N GLU A 26 28.96 22.64 -14.32
CA GLU A 26 29.41 23.54 -13.27
C GLU A 26 28.52 24.80 -13.17
N ILE A 27 28.22 25.19 -11.93
CA ILE A 27 27.47 26.41 -11.57
C ILE A 27 28.48 27.54 -11.39
N SER A 28 28.28 28.67 -12.08
CA SER A 28 28.96 29.95 -11.83
C SER A 28 28.00 30.99 -11.21
N PRO A 29 28.51 32.00 -10.48
CA PRO A 29 27.84 32.53 -9.29
C PRO A 29 26.94 33.76 -9.50
N THR A 30 26.09 33.97 -8.49
CA THR A 30 25.01 34.94 -8.35
C THR A 30 25.47 36.40 -8.19
N ILE A 31 24.89 37.31 -8.97
CA ILE A 31 25.01 38.77 -8.79
C ILE A 31 23.96 39.24 -7.78
N ARG A 32 24.41 39.93 -6.72
CA ARG A 32 23.60 40.59 -5.69
C ARG A 32 23.02 41.89 -6.21
N ASN A 33 21.72 42.13 -6.01
CA ASN A 33 21.16 43.47 -5.94
C ASN A 33 20.51 43.71 -4.57
N ARG A 34 21.01 44.74 -3.88
CA ARG A 34 20.55 45.27 -2.59
C ARG A 34 19.26 46.08 -2.80
N LEU A 35 18.30 45.92 -1.89
CA LEU A 35 17.35 46.98 -1.52
C LEU A 35 17.28 47.08 0.02
N PRO A 36 17.01 48.27 0.59
CA PRO A 36 17.28 48.57 1.99
C PRO A 36 16.15 48.13 2.93
N ARG A 37 16.54 47.67 4.11
CA ARG A 37 15.69 47.45 5.28
C ARG A 37 15.36 48.79 5.95
N THR A 38 14.10 48.99 6.31
CA THR A 38 13.72 49.85 7.43
C THR A 38 12.90 49.01 8.42
N VAL A 39 13.38 48.96 9.65
CA VAL A 39 12.83 48.21 10.78
C VAL A 39 12.05 49.19 11.67
N ALA A 40 10.87 48.80 12.14
CA ALA A 40 10.28 49.35 13.37
C ALA A 40 9.33 48.30 14.03
N PRO A 41 9.16 48.32 15.36
CA PRO A 41 8.93 47.13 16.17
C PRO A 41 7.48 46.91 16.66
N LEU A 42 7.21 45.67 17.10
CA LEU A 42 6.00 45.20 17.79
C LEU A 42 5.98 45.58 19.28
N LEU A 43 4.77 45.76 19.86
CA LEU A 43 4.27 45.30 21.19
C LEU A 43 2.89 46.00 21.51
N PRO A 44 2.06 45.64 22.54
CA PRO A 44 1.04 44.57 22.52
C PRO A 44 -0.35 44.94 23.14
N ASN A 45 -1.27 43.96 23.18
CA ASN A 45 -2.48 43.82 24.05
C ASN A 45 -3.84 44.49 23.69
N ALA A 46 -4.90 43.67 23.81
CA ALA A 46 -6.35 43.89 23.60
C ALA A 46 -7.04 44.69 24.77
N PRO A 47 -8.40 44.86 24.90
CA PRO A 47 -9.59 44.40 24.12
C PRO A 47 -10.77 45.43 23.94
N GLY A 48 -11.86 45.06 23.21
CA GLY A 48 -13.25 45.49 23.52
C GLY A 48 -14.05 46.44 22.58
N ASN A 49 -14.96 45.87 21.77
CA ASN A 49 -16.37 46.23 21.45
C ASN A 49 -16.91 47.67 21.14
N ILE A 50 -17.63 47.78 19.99
CA ILE A 50 -18.91 48.50 19.66
C ILE A 50 -18.85 50.03 19.31
N PRO A 51 -19.70 50.65 18.42
CA PRO A 51 -20.35 50.29 17.14
C PRO A 51 -20.31 51.41 16.03
N VAL A 52 -21.04 51.18 14.93
CA VAL A 52 -21.31 51.93 13.69
C VAL A 52 -21.74 53.41 13.80
N ALA A 53 -21.23 54.28 12.90
CA ALA A 53 -21.99 55.39 12.27
C ALA A 53 -21.33 55.91 10.96
N ARG A 54 -22.12 56.09 9.89
CA ARG A 54 -21.77 56.81 8.64
C ARG A 54 -21.76 58.33 8.89
N PRO A 55 -21.05 59.11 8.05
CA PRO A 55 -21.70 60.29 7.49
C PRO A 55 -21.44 60.52 5.99
N THR A 56 -22.49 61.07 5.38
CA THR A 56 -22.66 61.68 4.06
C THR A 56 -21.92 63.01 3.92
N ALA A 57 -21.45 63.33 2.70
CA ALA A 57 -21.36 64.71 2.22
C ALA A 57 -21.45 64.76 0.68
N ALA A 58 -22.29 65.68 0.19
CA ALA A 58 -22.36 66.20 -1.17
C ALA A 58 -22.17 67.74 -1.09
N PRO A 59 -22.28 68.51 -2.19
CA PRO A 59 -21.34 68.67 -3.30
C PRO A 59 -20.84 70.13 -3.41
N VAL A 60 -19.81 70.42 -4.22
CA VAL A 60 -19.48 71.80 -4.63
C VAL A 60 -19.42 71.89 -6.15
N ALA A 61 -20.14 72.88 -6.69
CA ALA A 61 -20.34 73.18 -8.11
C ALA A 61 -19.32 74.24 -8.64
N PRO A 62 -19.23 74.45 -9.97
CA PRO A 62 -18.02 74.91 -10.68
C PRO A 62 -18.13 76.33 -11.28
N ILE A 63 -16.99 76.93 -11.69
CA ILE A 63 -16.93 78.06 -12.65
C ILE A 63 -15.61 77.99 -13.48
N PRO A 64 -15.46 78.66 -14.64
CA PRO A 64 -15.39 78.01 -15.95
C PRO A 64 -14.19 78.46 -16.83
N GLY A 65 -13.92 77.73 -17.92
CA GLY A 65 -13.11 78.24 -19.03
C GLY A 65 -12.08 77.27 -19.60
N ALA A 66 -12.52 76.42 -20.53
CA ALA A 66 -11.80 76.01 -21.75
C ALA A 66 -12.63 74.91 -22.42
N ALA A 67 -13.04 75.13 -23.66
CA ALA A 67 -13.85 74.21 -24.44
C ALA A 67 -13.13 72.85 -24.62
N PRO A 68 -13.82 71.71 -24.48
CA PRO A 68 -13.25 70.41 -24.81
C PRO A 68 -13.17 70.27 -26.33
N ILE A 69 -11.95 70.04 -26.83
CA ILE A 69 -11.74 69.49 -28.17
C ILE A 69 -12.40 68.11 -28.18
N ALA A 70 -13.46 67.97 -28.96
CA ALA A 70 -14.04 66.69 -29.31
C ALA A 70 -13.04 65.92 -30.17
N ILE A 71 -12.27 65.01 -29.55
CA ILE A 71 -11.68 63.89 -30.28
C ILE A 71 -12.75 62.82 -30.28
N SER A 72 -13.40 62.66 -31.44
CA SER A 72 -14.25 61.50 -31.73
C SER A 72 -13.52 60.24 -31.32
N THR A 73 -14.15 59.46 -30.46
CA THR A 73 -13.80 58.08 -30.15
C THR A 73 -13.80 57.27 -31.44
N LEU A 74 -12.60 57.10 -32.02
CA LEU A 74 -12.35 56.10 -33.06
C LEU A 74 -12.67 54.73 -32.47
N ALA A 75 -13.81 54.19 -32.93
CA ALA A 75 -14.19 52.78 -33.00
C ALA A 75 -13.53 51.82 -31.98
N GLY A 76 -14.19 51.59 -30.85
CA GLY A 76 -14.05 50.29 -30.18
C GLY A 76 -14.59 49.18 -31.09
N PRO A 77 -14.01 47.96 -31.08
CA PRO A 77 -14.54 46.88 -31.89
C PRO A 77 -15.93 46.50 -31.36
N VAL A 78 -16.96 46.95 -32.07
CA VAL A 78 -18.30 46.37 -31.96
C VAL A 78 -18.15 44.89 -32.31
N ALA A 79 -18.16 44.03 -31.29
CA ALA A 79 -18.28 42.60 -31.50
C ALA A 79 -19.69 42.35 -32.07
N ASN A 80 -19.82 42.37 -33.39
CA ASN A 80 -20.96 41.75 -34.07
C ASN A 80 -20.84 40.23 -33.87
N SER A 81 -21.12 39.73 -32.68
CA SER A 81 -21.40 38.31 -32.47
C SER A 81 -22.86 38.10 -32.81
N LEU A 82 -23.14 37.36 -33.88
CA LEU A 82 -24.48 36.84 -34.12
C LEU A 82 -24.88 35.91 -32.96
N SER A 83 -26.19 35.77 -32.70
CA SER A 83 -26.68 34.92 -31.62
C SER A 83 -26.09 33.49 -31.73
N PRO A 84 -25.49 32.95 -30.65
CA PRO A 84 -25.00 31.57 -30.62
C PRO A 84 -26.11 30.57 -31.00
N GLY A 85 -25.75 29.47 -31.67
CA GLY A 85 -26.69 28.38 -31.98
C GLY A 85 -27.38 28.45 -33.36
N ARG A 86 -26.90 29.30 -34.28
CA ARG A 86 -27.33 29.23 -35.69
C ARG A 86 -26.83 27.94 -36.34
N PRO A 87 -27.64 27.29 -37.21
CA PRO A 87 -27.23 26.08 -37.90
C PRO A 87 -26.13 26.35 -38.91
N LEU A 88 -25.36 25.32 -39.30
CA LEU A 88 -24.26 25.43 -40.26
C LEU A 88 -24.70 26.03 -41.60
N SER A 89 -25.94 25.74 -42.03
CA SER A 89 -26.54 26.28 -43.25
C SER A 89 -26.53 27.81 -43.30
N ALA A 90 -26.64 28.47 -42.14
CA ALA A 90 -26.62 29.92 -42.01
C ALA A 90 -25.24 30.57 -42.26
N TYR A 91 -24.17 29.78 -42.20
CA TYR A 91 -22.78 30.19 -42.46
C TYR A 91 -22.29 29.76 -43.84
N SER A 92 -22.85 28.66 -44.36
CA SER A 92 -22.50 28.11 -45.67
C SER A 92 -22.92 29.03 -46.82
N ARG A 93 -22.08 29.14 -47.86
CA ARG A 93 -22.35 29.91 -49.09
C ARG A 93 -21.85 29.13 -50.32
N PRO A 94 -22.39 29.37 -51.53
CA PRO A 94 -21.77 28.85 -52.75
C PRO A 94 -20.31 29.27 -52.87
N ALA A 95 -19.44 28.40 -53.41
CA ALA A 95 -18.03 28.69 -53.59
C ALA A 95 -17.83 30.00 -54.42
N PRO A 96 -17.16 31.04 -53.89
CA PRO A 96 -16.87 32.25 -54.64
C PRO A 96 -16.07 31.94 -55.91
N LYS A 97 -16.38 32.62 -57.01
CA LYS A 97 -15.58 32.52 -58.24
C LYS A 97 -14.14 32.97 -57.93
N GLY A 98 -13.16 32.10 -58.21
CA GLY A 98 -11.74 32.37 -57.96
C GLY A 98 -11.19 31.89 -56.61
N LEU A 99 -11.93 31.06 -55.86
CA LEU A 99 -11.41 30.44 -54.63
C LEU A 99 -10.35 29.36 -54.97
N PRO A 100 -9.14 29.39 -54.39
CA PRO A 100 -8.09 28.40 -54.65
C PRO A 100 -8.51 26.96 -54.31
N PRO A 101 -7.86 25.92 -54.88
CA PRO A 101 -8.03 24.54 -54.45
C PRO A 101 -7.68 24.37 -52.96
N PRO A 102 -8.25 23.37 -52.26
CA PRO A 102 -7.91 23.11 -50.88
C PRO A 102 -6.47 22.61 -50.75
N ASP A 103 -5.78 22.98 -49.67
CA ASP A 103 -4.46 22.49 -49.32
C ASP A 103 -4.51 21.05 -48.74
N SER A 104 -3.35 20.54 -48.30
CA SER A 104 -3.22 19.20 -47.72
C SER A 104 -4.08 18.99 -46.47
N ASP A 105 -4.41 20.08 -45.77
CA ASP A 105 -5.24 20.09 -44.57
C ASP A 105 -6.71 20.39 -44.88
N GLY A 106 -7.07 20.48 -46.17
CA GLY A 106 -8.44 20.70 -46.62
C GLY A 106 -8.89 22.16 -46.54
N PHE A 107 -8.00 23.11 -46.29
CA PHE A 107 -8.32 24.54 -46.25
C PHE A 107 -8.14 25.19 -47.62
N ARG A 108 -9.10 26.02 -48.01
CA ARG A 108 -8.95 26.99 -49.09
C ARG A 108 -8.62 28.34 -48.48
N VAL A 109 -7.41 28.83 -48.73
CA VAL A 109 -6.96 30.11 -48.16
C VAL A 109 -7.09 31.21 -49.21
N ALA A 110 -7.91 32.23 -48.92
CA ALA A 110 -8.06 33.41 -49.77
C ALA A 110 -8.21 34.66 -48.91
N GLN A 111 -7.47 35.73 -49.24
CA GLN A 111 -7.51 37.01 -48.51
C GLN A 111 -7.32 36.84 -46.99
N GLN A 112 -6.35 36.04 -46.56
CA GLN A 112 -6.07 35.69 -45.15
C GLN A 112 -7.23 35.03 -44.40
N ARG A 113 -8.19 34.45 -45.11
CA ARG A 113 -9.33 33.72 -44.55
C ARG A 113 -9.28 32.26 -44.98
N GLN A 114 -9.65 31.39 -44.07
CA GLN A 114 -9.73 29.95 -44.29
C GLN A 114 -11.17 29.56 -44.60
N PHE A 115 -11.36 28.80 -45.67
CA PHE A 115 -12.63 28.22 -46.06
C PHE A 115 -12.50 26.71 -46.18
N VAL A 116 -13.58 25.99 -45.91
CA VAL A 116 -13.63 24.53 -46.02
C VAL A 116 -14.84 24.09 -46.84
N ASN A 117 -14.74 22.93 -47.50
CA ASN A 117 -15.80 22.38 -48.33
C ASN A 117 -16.76 21.56 -47.48
N LEU A 118 -18.06 21.70 -47.74
CA LEU A 118 -19.11 20.88 -47.16
C LEU A 118 -19.56 19.80 -48.17
N GLU A 119 -20.24 18.77 -47.67
CA GLU A 119 -20.71 17.62 -48.46
C GLU A 119 -21.70 18.02 -49.57
N ASP A 120 -22.42 19.12 -49.40
CA ASP A 120 -23.37 19.67 -50.38
C ASP A 120 -22.72 20.60 -51.44
N GLY A 121 -21.38 20.66 -51.49
CA GLY A 121 -20.63 21.49 -52.43
C GLY A 121 -20.56 22.97 -52.07
N ARG A 122 -21.13 23.39 -50.93
CA ARG A 122 -20.99 24.75 -50.39
C ARG A 122 -19.66 24.89 -49.65
N VAL A 123 -19.26 26.15 -49.41
CA VAL A 123 -18.10 26.46 -48.57
C VAL A 123 -18.52 27.27 -47.35
N VAL A 124 -17.76 27.11 -46.27
CA VAL A 124 -17.94 27.88 -45.04
C VAL A 124 -16.61 28.47 -44.61
N MET A 125 -16.64 29.73 -44.16
CA MET A 125 -15.47 30.37 -43.57
C MET A 125 -15.29 29.84 -42.15
N VAL A 126 -14.06 29.48 -41.79
CA VAL A 126 -13.75 28.88 -40.50
C VAL A 126 -12.65 29.65 -39.78
N ARG A 127 -12.67 29.56 -38.45
CA ARG A 127 -11.59 30.01 -37.57
C ARG A 127 -11.46 29.04 -36.40
N TYR A 128 -10.23 28.78 -35.98
CA TYR A 128 -9.98 27.94 -34.82
C TYR A 128 -10.51 28.62 -33.55
N ASP A 129 -11.33 27.90 -32.79
CA ASP A 129 -11.84 28.32 -31.49
C ASP A 129 -11.13 27.54 -30.40
N GLU A 130 -10.22 28.21 -29.68
CA GLU A 130 -9.44 27.62 -28.58
C GLU A 130 -10.32 27.05 -27.45
N SER A 131 -11.56 27.56 -27.26
CA SER A 131 -12.43 27.10 -26.18
C SER A 131 -13.02 25.70 -26.39
N VAL A 132 -13.19 25.30 -27.64
CA VAL A 132 -13.68 23.97 -28.04
C VAL A 132 -12.69 23.19 -28.89
N ARG A 133 -11.50 23.77 -29.10
CA ARG A 133 -10.35 23.20 -29.80
C ARG A 133 -10.67 22.64 -31.17
N SER A 134 -11.53 23.34 -31.88
CA SER A 134 -12.02 22.94 -33.19
C SER A 134 -12.17 24.15 -34.10
N TYR A 135 -12.09 23.93 -35.40
CA TYR A 135 -12.40 24.96 -36.39
C TYR A 135 -13.90 25.18 -36.40
N CYS A 136 -14.33 26.40 -36.15
CA CYS A 136 -15.74 26.74 -36.05
C CYS A 136 -16.15 27.63 -37.21
N ALA A 137 -17.37 27.43 -37.69
CA ALA A 137 -17.97 28.29 -38.71
C ALA A 137 -18.03 29.73 -38.21
N GLN A 138 -17.66 30.67 -39.08
CA GLN A 138 -17.59 32.09 -38.78
C GLN A 138 -18.30 32.86 -39.90
N ALA A 139 -19.15 33.80 -39.55
CA ALA A 139 -19.70 34.73 -40.53
C ALA A 139 -18.65 35.80 -40.88
N ARG A 140 -18.72 36.36 -42.10
CA ARG A 140 -17.73 37.34 -42.59
C ARG A 140 -17.63 38.57 -41.69
N GLU A 141 -18.72 38.91 -41.03
CA GLU A 141 -18.91 40.08 -40.19
C GLU A 141 -18.47 39.83 -38.73
N GLU A 142 -18.14 38.59 -38.37
CA GLU A 142 -17.79 38.19 -37.02
C GLU A 142 -16.29 38.32 -36.74
N TYR A 143 -15.94 38.75 -35.53
CA TYR A 143 -14.56 38.71 -35.04
C TYR A 143 -14.18 37.36 -34.43
N ARG A 144 -15.10 36.73 -33.69
CA ARG A 144 -14.95 35.39 -33.11
C ARG A 144 -15.96 34.44 -33.76
N PRO A 145 -15.59 33.18 -34.05
CA PRO A 145 -16.51 32.23 -34.65
C PRO A 145 -17.68 31.97 -33.69
N SER A 146 -18.91 32.15 -34.16
CA SER A 146 -20.13 31.84 -33.38
C SER A 146 -20.86 30.58 -33.86
N GLY A 147 -20.50 30.08 -35.05
CA GLY A 147 -21.13 28.94 -35.69
C GLY A 147 -20.67 27.58 -35.15
N PRO A 148 -21.22 26.49 -35.71
CA PRO A 148 -20.90 25.13 -35.31
C PRO A 148 -19.43 24.79 -35.50
N ALA A 149 -18.90 23.96 -34.61
CA ALA A 149 -17.59 23.34 -34.76
C ALA A 149 -17.61 22.34 -35.92
N LEU A 150 -16.49 22.21 -36.62
CA LEU A 150 -16.34 21.39 -37.81
C LEU A 150 -15.09 20.53 -37.69
N TYR A 151 -15.15 19.33 -38.27
CA TYR A 151 -14.02 18.44 -38.41
C TYR A 151 -13.85 18.02 -39.87
N ARG A 152 -12.60 17.76 -40.25
CA ARG A 152 -12.27 17.25 -41.58
C ARG A 152 -12.49 15.75 -41.65
N VAL A 153 -13.15 15.29 -42.71
CA VAL A 153 -13.27 13.86 -43.01
C VAL A 153 -11.91 13.34 -43.51
N ALA A 154 -11.39 12.31 -42.85
CA ALA A 154 -10.09 11.74 -43.18
C ALA A 154 -10.03 11.27 -44.65
N GLY A 155 -8.94 11.61 -45.34
CA GLY A 155 -8.76 11.27 -46.76
C GLY A 155 -9.60 12.10 -47.74
N SER A 156 -10.28 13.14 -47.27
CA SER A 156 -11.15 14.01 -48.08
C SER A 156 -10.83 15.50 -47.84
N ASP A 157 -11.29 16.37 -48.73
CA ASP A 157 -11.34 17.83 -48.54
C ASP A 157 -12.69 18.30 -47.93
N ILE A 158 -13.58 17.36 -47.61
CA ILE A 158 -14.90 17.61 -47.02
C ILE A 158 -14.79 17.75 -45.50
N TRP A 159 -15.53 18.71 -44.97
CA TRP A 159 -15.69 18.96 -43.54
C TRP A 159 -17.15 18.73 -43.14
N LYS A 160 -17.34 18.17 -41.94
CA LYS A 160 -18.65 17.88 -41.33
C LYS A 160 -18.77 18.52 -39.97
N GLU A 161 -20.00 18.68 -39.50
CA GLU A 161 -20.27 19.28 -38.19
C GLU A 161 -19.80 18.37 -37.05
N ASN A 162 -19.02 18.95 -36.13
CA ASN A 162 -18.65 18.36 -34.86
C ASN A 162 -19.64 18.85 -33.78
N GLY A 163 -20.80 18.19 -33.72
CA GLY A 163 -21.85 18.53 -32.74
C GLY A 163 -21.37 18.43 -31.30
N ALA A 164 -20.50 17.46 -30.99
CA ALA A 164 -19.94 17.27 -29.66
C ALA A 164 -19.04 18.44 -29.24
N ALA A 165 -18.13 18.88 -30.12
CA ALA A 165 -17.31 20.07 -29.87
C ALA A 165 -18.17 21.33 -29.71
N THR A 166 -19.22 21.46 -30.52
CA THR A 166 -20.17 22.58 -30.42
C THR A 166 -20.87 22.61 -29.06
N ALA A 167 -21.33 21.44 -28.58
CA ALA A 167 -21.98 21.30 -27.28
C ALA A 167 -21.06 21.68 -26.12
N LEU A 168 -19.76 21.38 -26.19
CA LEU A 168 -18.82 21.73 -25.12
C LEU A 168 -18.68 23.24 -24.88
N ARG A 169 -18.93 24.08 -25.90
CA ARG A 169 -18.83 25.56 -25.78
C ARG A 169 -19.69 26.10 -24.65
N GLN A 170 -20.85 25.49 -24.41
CA GLN A 170 -21.83 26.00 -23.45
C GLN A 170 -21.45 25.79 -21.98
N TYR A 171 -20.40 25.02 -21.72
CA TYR A 171 -19.86 24.74 -20.38
C TYR A 171 -18.54 25.47 -20.10
N GLN A 172 -17.99 26.18 -21.09
CA GLN A 172 -16.72 26.87 -20.97
C GLN A 172 -16.83 28.14 -20.11
N LEU A 173 -15.89 28.30 -19.18
CA LEU A 173 -15.73 29.56 -18.44
C LEU A 173 -15.17 30.66 -19.36
N SER A 174 -15.57 31.91 -19.11
CA SER A 174 -14.92 33.07 -19.73
C SER A 174 -13.49 33.23 -19.20
N GLU A 175 -12.64 33.94 -19.93
CA GLU A 175 -11.24 34.18 -19.56
C GLU A 175 -11.09 34.81 -18.17
N GLU A 176 -11.97 35.75 -17.82
CA GLU A 176 -12.04 36.38 -16.51
C GLU A 176 -12.30 35.36 -15.39
N HIS A 177 -13.32 34.51 -15.56
CA HIS A 177 -13.64 33.49 -14.56
C HIS A 177 -12.58 32.40 -14.49
N ARG A 178 -11.95 32.02 -15.63
CA ARG A 178 -10.84 31.06 -15.66
C ARG A 178 -9.66 31.53 -14.82
N ALA A 179 -9.27 32.80 -14.96
CA ALA A 179 -8.16 33.36 -14.19
C ALA A 179 -8.43 33.29 -12.67
N ILE A 180 -9.67 33.57 -12.25
CA ILE A 180 -10.09 33.48 -10.84
C ILE A 180 -10.07 32.03 -10.34
N VAL A 181 -10.58 31.09 -11.13
CA VAL A 181 -10.62 29.66 -10.77
C VAL A 181 -9.22 29.04 -10.76
N ALA A 182 -8.32 29.46 -11.65
CA ALA A 182 -6.94 28.98 -11.70
C ALA A 182 -6.11 29.45 -10.49
N GLN A 183 -6.39 30.66 -9.98
CA GLN A 183 -5.69 31.25 -8.83
C GLN A 183 -6.25 30.82 -7.47
N ALA A 184 -7.45 30.23 -7.43
CA ALA A 184 -8.06 29.74 -6.21
C ALA A 184 -7.64 28.27 -5.98
N PRO A 185 -6.63 27.98 -5.14
CA PRO A 185 -6.49 26.62 -4.65
C PRO A 185 -7.79 26.28 -3.93
N ALA A 186 -8.29 25.06 -4.16
CA ALA A 186 -9.62 24.64 -3.76
C ALA A 186 -9.82 24.53 -2.22
N TRP A 187 -9.57 25.56 -1.40
CA TRP A 187 -9.88 25.61 0.05
C TRP A 187 -9.47 26.92 0.79
N ALA A 188 -9.51 28.12 0.19
CA ALA A 188 -9.33 29.36 0.97
C ALA A 188 -10.69 30.01 1.34
N ASN A 189 -11.26 29.62 2.49
CA ASN A 189 -12.44 30.24 3.11
C ASN A 189 -12.07 31.54 3.85
N THR A 190 -11.47 32.51 3.15
CA THR A 190 -11.22 33.83 3.74
C THR A 190 -11.55 34.94 2.75
N SER A 191 -12.66 35.63 3.04
CA SER A 191 -13.25 36.80 2.35
C SER A 191 -13.46 36.67 0.84
N SER A 192 -14.69 36.35 0.44
CA SER A 192 -15.09 36.32 -0.97
C SER A 192 -15.13 37.73 -1.56
N SER A 193 -14.23 38.05 -2.48
CA SER A 193 -14.36 39.26 -3.31
C SER A 193 -15.61 39.17 -4.19
N LEU A 194 -16.15 40.31 -4.64
CA LEU A 194 -17.30 40.34 -5.57
C LEU A 194 -17.05 39.49 -6.82
N ALA A 195 -15.82 39.48 -7.33
CA ALA A 195 -15.41 38.68 -8.49
C ALA A 195 -15.45 37.16 -8.20
N GLN A 196 -15.08 36.73 -6.99
CA GLN A 196 -15.21 35.33 -6.58
C GLN A 196 -16.67 34.90 -6.43
N THR A 197 -17.53 35.78 -5.90
CA THR A 197 -18.98 35.53 -5.81
C THR A 197 -19.61 35.40 -7.20
N ALA A 198 -19.31 36.32 -8.11
CA ALA A 198 -19.78 36.26 -9.50
C ALA A 198 -19.31 34.98 -10.20
N THR A 199 -18.04 34.59 -10.01
CA THR A 199 -17.48 33.34 -10.56
C THR A 199 -18.18 32.10 -10.00
N LYS A 200 -18.46 32.07 -8.69
CA LYS A 200 -19.21 30.98 -8.05
C LYS A 200 -20.63 30.86 -8.61
N GLN A 201 -21.32 31.99 -8.79
CA GLN A 201 -22.65 32.01 -9.40
C GLN A 201 -22.59 31.50 -10.84
N LYS A 202 -21.57 31.90 -11.61
CA LYS A 202 -21.40 31.42 -12.97
C LYS A 202 -21.19 29.90 -13.04
N LEU A 203 -20.35 29.37 -12.15
CA LEU A 203 -20.15 27.91 -12.03
C LEU A 203 -21.45 27.17 -11.70
N MET A 204 -22.31 27.75 -10.85
CA MET A 204 -23.62 27.17 -10.53
C MET A 204 -24.54 27.14 -11.76
N GLU A 205 -24.60 28.22 -12.55
CA GLU A 205 -25.38 28.26 -13.78
C GLU A 205 -24.94 27.19 -14.79
N LEU A 206 -23.63 27.11 -15.05
CA LEU A 206 -23.05 26.14 -15.98
C LEU A 206 -23.31 24.70 -15.52
N ARG A 207 -23.19 24.46 -14.21
CA ARG A 207 -23.51 23.18 -13.58
C ARG A 207 -24.97 22.80 -13.74
N SER A 208 -25.91 23.71 -13.46
CA SER A 208 -27.33 23.44 -13.60
C SER A 208 -27.70 23.05 -15.03
N ARG A 209 -27.10 23.72 -16.03
CA ARG A 209 -27.26 23.35 -17.44
C ARG A 209 -26.69 21.95 -17.72
N LEU A 210 -25.45 21.70 -17.31
CA LEU A 210 -24.78 20.41 -17.55
C LEU A 210 -25.50 19.24 -16.88
N LEU A 211 -26.10 19.46 -15.70
CA LEU A 211 -26.95 18.48 -15.02
C LEU A 211 -28.21 18.15 -15.84
N ALA A 212 -28.89 19.18 -16.36
CA ALA A 212 -30.08 18.99 -17.18
C ALA A 212 -29.76 18.25 -18.49
N ASP A 213 -28.66 18.64 -19.16
CA ASP A 213 -28.22 18.01 -20.40
C ASP A 213 -27.79 16.55 -20.17
N ALA A 214 -27.08 16.27 -19.08
CA ALA A 214 -26.70 14.92 -18.71
C ALA A 214 -27.92 14.04 -18.39
N ALA A 215 -28.89 14.56 -17.62
CA ALA A 215 -30.13 13.84 -17.32
C ALA A 215 -30.88 13.51 -18.61
N HIS A 216 -31.07 14.51 -19.49
CA HIS A 216 -31.74 14.32 -20.77
C HIS A 216 -31.02 13.28 -21.65
N TYR A 217 -29.68 13.32 -21.71
CA TYR A 217 -28.89 12.37 -22.47
C TYR A 217 -29.15 10.93 -22.01
N PHE A 218 -29.01 10.65 -20.71
CA PHE A 218 -29.18 9.29 -20.19
C PHE A 218 -30.63 8.79 -20.19
N GLU A 219 -31.63 9.69 -20.24
CA GLU A 219 -33.04 9.33 -20.40
C GLU A 219 -33.40 8.96 -21.85
N THR A 220 -32.74 9.58 -22.83
CA THR A 220 -33.15 9.50 -24.25
C THR A 220 -32.23 8.64 -25.11
N HIS A 221 -30.98 8.41 -24.69
CA HIS A 221 -30.00 7.68 -25.48
C HIS A 221 -29.80 6.26 -24.96
N ALA A 222 -29.88 5.29 -25.87
CA ALA A 222 -29.50 3.91 -25.57
C ALA A 222 -27.97 3.80 -25.48
N LEU A 223 -27.49 3.07 -24.46
CA LEU A 223 -26.07 2.77 -24.31
C LEU A 223 -25.59 1.85 -25.44
N PRO A 224 -24.33 1.97 -25.88
CA PRO A 224 -23.75 1.06 -26.87
C PRO A 224 -23.70 -0.39 -26.34
N PRO A 225 -23.60 -1.38 -27.24
CA PRO A 225 -23.47 -2.78 -26.84
C PRO A 225 -22.21 -3.01 -25.99
N ALA A 226 -22.27 -4.02 -25.11
CA ALA A 226 -21.13 -4.37 -24.26
C ALA A 226 -19.90 -4.76 -25.10
N PRO A 227 -18.69 -4.35 -24.68
CA PRO A 227 -17.47 -4.68 -25.40
C PRO A 227 -17.22 -6.20 -25.41
N THR A 228 -16.59 -6.70 -26.47
CA THR A 228 -16.05 -8.06 -26.48
C THR A 228 -14.93 -8.14 -25.44
N ARG A 229 -15.10 -9.00 -24.44
CA ARG A 229 -14.10 -9.18 -23.37
C ARG A 229 -12.89 -9.93 -23.91
N ALA A 230 -11.79 -9.22 -24.09
CA ALA A 230 -10.49 -9.84 -24.28
C ALA A 230 -10.11 -10.63 -23.02
N GLN A 231 -9.70 -11.89 -23.18
CA GLN A 231 -9.24 -12.74 -22.08
C GLN A 231 -7.73 -12.95 -22.21
N PRO A 232 -6.89 -12.08 -21.60
CA PRO A 232 -5.47 -12.36 -21.48
C PRO A 232 -5.25 -13.64 -20.67
N SER A 233 -4.21 -14.40 -21.01
CA SER A 233 -3.89 -15.63 -20.30
C SER A 233 -3.26 -15.34 -18.94
N ARG A 234 -3.47 -16.23 -17.97
CA ARG A 234 -2.78 -16.13 -16.67
C ARG A 234 -1.28 -16.20 -16.89
N GLY A 235 -0.56 -15.20 -16.38
CA GLY A 235 0.91 -15.12 -16.47
C GLY A 235 1.43 -14.37 -17.69
N ASP A 236 0.55 -13.80 -18.53
CA ASP A 236 0.97 -12.92 -19.63
C ASP A 236 1.82 -11.76 -19.11
N SER A 237 2.86 -11.42 -19.88
CA SER A 237 3.59 -10.18 -19.63
C SER A 237 2.66 -8.97 -19.76
N PRO A 238 2.93 -7.86 -19.05
CA PRO A 238 2.17 -6.62 -19.22
C PRO A 238 2.05 -6.18 -20.68
N ARG A 239 3.09 -6.43 -21.48
CA ARG A 239 3.11 -6.14 -22.92
C ARG A 239 2.10 -6.99 -23.70
N ALA A 240 2.16 -8.31 -23.54
CA ALA A 240 1.25 -9.24 -24.23
C ALA A 240 -0.22 -8.97 -23.86
N MET A 241 -0.46 -8.58 -22.61
CA MET A 241 -1.78 -8.18 -22.13
C MET A 241 -2.29 -6.92 -22.85
N ILE A 242 -1.47 -5.87 -22.95
CA ILE A 242 -1.81 -4.63 -23.65
C ILE A 242 -2.08 -4.90 -25.15
N GLU A 243 -1.23 -5.69 -25.79
CA GLU A 243 -1.42 -6.12 -27.19
C GLU A 243 -2.74 -6.88 -27.38
N THR A 244 -3.11 -7.72 -26.42
CA THR A 244 -4.37 -8.47 -26.44
C THR A 244 -5.57 -7.54 -26.31
N PHE A 245 -5.54 -6.57 -25.40
CA PHE A 245 -6.60 -5.58 -25.26
C PHE A 245 -6.79 -4.74 -26.52
N TYR A 246 -5.70 -4.23 -27.08
CA TYR A 246 -5.76 -3.34 -28.24
C TYR A 246 -5.84 -4.05 -29.60
N ARG A 247 -5.94 -5.39 -29.63
CA ARG A 247 -6.17 -6.12 -30.89
C ARG A 247 -7.50 -5.73 -31.53
N ASN A 248 -8.54 -5.61 -30.72
CA ASN A 248 -9.92 -5.34 -31.18
C ASN A 248 -10.53 -4.09 -30.53
N ALA A 249 -9.89 -3.51 -29.50
CA ALA A 249 -10.38 -2.30 -28.86
C ALA A 249 -9.65 -1.06 -29.40
N GLU A 250 -10.40 0.02 -29.62
CA GLU A 250 -9.83 1.35 -29.90
C GLU A 250 -9.61 2.18 -28.63
N GLY A 251 -10.21 1.76 -27.51
CA GLY A 251 -10.21 2.48 -26.25
C GLY A 251 -10.23 1.53 -25.05
N LEU A 252 -9.65 1.97 -23.94
CA LEU A 252 -9.72 1.30 -22.63
C LEU A 252 -10.01 2.33 -21.53
N VAL A 253 -10.79 1.94 -20.53
CA VAL A 253 -11.07 2.76 -19.35
C VAL A 253 -10.49 2.05 -18.13
N ILE A 254 -9.64 2.76 -17.38
CA ILE A 254 -9.10 2.32 -16.10
C ILE A 254 -9.79 3.08 -14.98
N GLY A 255 -10.42 2.33 -14.08
CA GLY A 255 -10.86 2.81 -12.79
C GLY A 255 -9.70 2.77 -11.78
N GLU A 256 -9.49 3.88 -11.09
CA GLU A 256 -8.55 3.99 -10.00
C GLU A 256 -9.20 4.40 -8.69
N LEU A 257 -8.52 4.05 -7.60
CA LEU A 257 -8.65 4.77 -6.35
C LEU A 257 -7.54 5.82 -6.32
N LEU A 258 -7.84 7.11 -6.17
CA LEU A 258 -6.85 8.19 -6.30
C LEU A 258 -5.64 8.05 -5.35
N THR A 259 -5.86 7.42 -4.18
CA THR A 259 -4.81 7.14 -3.18
C THR A 259 -3.91 5.96 -3.55
N SER A 260 -4.42 5.04 -4.38
CA SER A 260 -3.72 3.85 -4.85
C SER A 260 -2.67 4.22 -5.92
N PRO A 261 -1.45 3.68 -5.83
CA PRO A 261 -0.41 3.89 -6.84
C PRO A 261 -0.52 2.95 -8.05
N GLY A 262 -1.20 1.80 -7.96
CA GLY A 262 -1.17 0.73 -8.96
C GLY A 262 -1.54 1.18 -10.38
N SER A 263 -2.56 2.03 -10.54
CA SER A 263 -2.95 2.57 -11.85
C SER A 263 -1.82 3.35 -12.53
N LYS A 264 -1.13 4.17 -11.73
CA LYS A 264 -0.01 5.01 -12.18
C LYS A 264 1.24 4.18 -12.43
N VAL A 265 1.52 3.19 -11.59
CA VAL A 265 2.60 2.19 -11.82
C VAL A 265 2.39 1.53 -13.18
N PHE A 266 1.21 0.95 -13.42
CA PHE A 266 0.90 0.26 -14.67
C PHE A 266 1.07 1.18 -15.89
N LEU A 267 0.48 2.38 -15.87
CA LEU A 267 0.55 3.31 -17.00
C LEU A 267 1.96 3.83 -17.25
N ILE A 268 2.70 4.21 -16.20
CA ILE A 268 4.06 4.76 -16.34
C ILE A 268 5.01 3.69 -16.87
N GLU A 269 4.97 2.48 -16.31
CA GLU A 269 5.89 1.40 -16.70
C GLU A 269 5.58 0.83 -18.09
N ASN A 270 4.35 0.97 -18.57
CA ASN A 270 3.91 0.44 -19.87
C ASN A 270 3.62 1.50 -20.94
N MET A 271 3.94 2.78 -20.69
CA MET A 271 3.64 3.88 -21.61
C MET A 271 4.23 3.67 -23.00
N ALA A 272 5.44 3.10 -23.07
CA ALA A 272 6.08 2.76 -24.35
C ALA A 272 5.27 1.71 -25.14
N THR A 273 4.84 0.64 -24.47
CA THR A 273 4.02 -0.40 -25.09
C THR A 273 2.65 0.11 -25.54
N LEU A 274 2.04 1.01 -24.76
CA LEU A 274 0.80 1.69 -25.16
C LEU A 274 1.01 2.48 -26.46
N ALA A 275 2.09 3.27 -26.55
CA ALA A 275 2.43 4.04 -27.75
C ALA A 275 2.70 3.14 -28.97
N GLU A 276 3.44 2.03 -28.79
CA GLU A 276 3.70 1.01 -29.83
C GLU A 276 2.41 0.37 -30.35
N ASN A 277 1.40 0.20 -29.49
CA ASN A 277 0.09 -0.34 -29.85
C ASN A 277 -0.87 0.70 -30.47
N GLY A 278 -0.35 1.90 -30.77
CA GLY A 278 -1.09 2.96 -31.45
C GLY A 278 -1.90 3.85 -30.52
N VAL A 279 -1.69 3.78 -29.20
CA VAL A 279 -2.32 4.73 -28.26
C VAL A 279 -1.71 6.11 -28.47
N LYS A 280 -2.56 7.12 -28.69
CA LYS A 280 -2.17 8.52 -28.93
C LYS A 280 -2.73 9.50 -27.91
N THR A 281 -3.81 9.13 -27.22
CA THR A 281 -4.44 9.99 -26.20
C THR A 281 -4.58 9.26 -24.86
N LEU A 282 -4.13 9.92 -23.80
CA LEU A 282 -4.40 9.58 -22.40
C LEU A 282 -5.40 10.60 -21.85
N TYR A 283 -6.60 10.13 -21.50
CA TYR A 283 -7.64 10.95 -20.90
C TYR A 283 -7.59 10.90 -19.37
N LEU A 284 -7.65 12.04 -18.68
CA LEU A 284 -7.55 12.13 -17.22
C LEU A 284 -8.72 12.91 -16.60
N GLU A 285 -9.39 12.33 -15.61
CA GLU A 285 -10.51 12.97 -14.87
C GLU A 285 -10.08 14.21 -14.09
N HIS A 286 -8.98 14.16 -13.34
CA HIS A 286 -8.64 15.24 -12.39
C HIS A 286 -7.98 16.47 -13.04
N LEU A 287 -8.16 16.63 -14.35
CA LEU A 287 -7.74 17.77 -15.15
C LEU A 287 -8.97 18.34 -15.85
N ARG A 288 -9.03 19.67 -15.94
CA ARG A 288 -10.19 20.39 -16.49
C ARG A 288 -9.90 20.94 -17.88
N THR A 289 -10.85 20.72 -18.78
CA THR A 289 -10.84 21.17 -20.18
C THR A 289 -10.75 22.68 -20.30
N ASP A 290 -11.36 23.41 -19.37
CA ASP A 290 -11.45 24.87 -19.35
C ASP A 290 -10.35 25.54 -18.51
N ILE A 291 -9.46 24.79 -17.84
CA ILE A 291 -8.36 25.35 -17.04
C ILE A 291 -7.01 24.75 -17.44
N GLU A 292 -6.81 23.45 -17.21
CA GLU A 292 -5.49 22.82 -17.38
C GLU A 292 -5.15 22.48 -18.84
N GLN A 293 -6.14 22.33 -19.72
CA GLN A 293 -5.92 21.80 -21.07
C GLN A 293 -4.97 22.65 -21.92
N VAL A 294 -5.04 23.97 -21.83
CA VAL A 294 -4.13 24.87 -22.56
C VAL A 294 -2.67 24.63 -22.18
N HIS A 295 -2.41 24.36 -20.90
CA HIS A 295 -1.08 24.05 -20.39
C HIS A 295 -0.62 22.65 -20.79
N LEU A 296 -1.53 21.67 -20.83
CA LEU A 296 -1.25 20.30 -21.33
C LEU A 296 -0.86 20.32 -22.80
N ASP A 297 -1.57 21.09 -23.62
CA ASP A 297 -1.28 21.21 -25.05
C ASP A 297 0.05 21.91 -25.30
N HIS A 298 0.33 22.98 -24.55
CA HIS A 298 1.63 23.63 -24.60
C HIS A 298 2.73 22.65 -24.24
N PHE A 299 2.59 21.92 -23.12
CA PHE A 299 3.57 20.93 -22.68
C PHE A 299 3.77 19.80 -23.70
N HIS A 300 2.70 19.30 -24.31
CA HIS A 300 2.79 18.28 -25.35
C HIS A 300 3.57 18.78 -26.58
N LYS A 301 3.33 20.02 -27.01
CA LYS A 301 3.98 20.64 -28.17
C LYS A 301 5.44 21.02 -27.93
N THR A 302 5.75 21.58 -26.75
CA THR A 302 7.05 22.22 -26.48
C THR A 302 7.95 21.39 -25.57
N GLY A 303 7.40 20.45 -24.81
CA GLY A 303 8.09 19.77 -23.72
C GLY A 303 8.32 20.66 -22.49
N ILE A 304 7.83 21.90 -22.48
CA ILE A 304 7.99 22.85 -21.37
C ILE A 304 6.72 22.86 -20.52
N MET A 305 6.83 22.44 -19.26
CA MET A 305 5.69 22.44 -18.33
C MET A 305 5.54 23.80 -17.67
N SER A 306 4.34 24.38 -17.70
CA SER A 306 4.07 25.66 -17.03
C SER A 306 4.03 25.51 -15.50
N SER A 307 4.25 26.61 -14.79
CA SER A 307 4.18 26.67 -13.33
C SER A 307 2.82 26.25 -12.79
N GLU A 308 1.74 26.61 -13.48
CA GLU A 308 0.36 26.32 -13.10
C GLU A 308 0.09 24.82 -13.18
N LEU A 309 0.48 24.19 -14.29
CA LEU A 309 0.31 22.74 -14.48
C LEU A 309 1.19 21.94 -13.51
N ASP A 310 2.46 22.33 -13.33
CA ASP A 310 3.35 21.69 -12.36
C ASP A 310 2.76 21.76 -10.94
N THR A 311 2.29 22.94 -10.54
CA THR A 311 1.65 23.15 -9.23
C THR A 311 0.42 22.27 -9.07
N HIS A 312 -0.48 22.25 -10.05
CA HIS A 312 -1.71 21.44 -9.99
C HIS A 312 -1.40 19.94 -9.91
N LEU A 313 -0.50 19.42 -10.75
CA LEU A 313 -0.12 18.00 -10.73
C LEU A 313 0.53 17.58 -9.40
N ARG A 314 1.30 18.48 -8.76
CA ARG A 314 1.83 18.27 -7.41
C ARG A 314 0.73 18.31 -6.35
N VAL A 315 -0.25 19.22 -6.49
CA VAL A 315 -1.41 19.29 -5.60
C VAL A 315 -2.22 18.00 -5.68
N LEU A 316 -2.47 17.45 -6.88
CA LEU A 316 -3.14 16.15 -7.03
C LEU A 316 -2.38 15.03 -6.32
N GLY A 317 -1.05 15.00 -6.46
CA GLY A 317 -0.19 14.05 -5.74
C GLY A 317 -0.20 14.21 -4.22
N THR A 318 -0.53 15.40 -3.69
CA THR A 318 -0.54 15.66 -2.25
C THR A 318 -1.94 15.58 -1.62
N VAL A 319 -3.00 16.04 -2.30
CA VAL A 319 -4.37 16.14 -1.75
C VAL A 319 -5.02 14.77 -1.56
N TYR A 320 -4.65 13.81 -2.41
CA TYR A 320 -5.24 12.48 -2.41
C TYR A 320 -4.29 11.39 -1.93
N GLY A 321 -3.21 11.73 -1.22
CA GLY A 321 -2.42 10.75 -0.45
C GLY A 321 -1.63 9.71 -1.26
N SER A 322 -1.56 9.83 -2.59
CA SER A 322 -0.70 8.96 -3.40
C SER A 322 0.76 9.11 -3.00
N SER A 323 1.45 7.99 -3.02
CA SER A 323 2.69 7.66 -2.34
C SER A 323 3.85 8.61 -2.59
N SER A 324 4.79 8.62 -1.63
CA SER A 324 6.13 9.23 -1.61
C SER A 324 6.56 10.09 -2.82
N PRO A 325 7.07 11.32 -2.60
CA PRO A 325 7.47 12.21 -3.69
C PRO A 325 8.43 11.51 -4.68
N GLY A 326 7.98 11.30 -5.93
CA GLY A 326 8.89 11.26 -7.07
C GLY A 326 8.67 10.23 -8.17
N PHE A 327 8.02 9.07 -7.94
CA PHE A 327 8.04 7.99 -8.95
C PHE A 327 6.69 7.70 -9.63
N TYR A 328 5.59 7.56 -8.88
CA TYR A 328 4.28 7.18 -9.45
C TYR A 328 3.18 8.21 -9.13
N SER A 329 3.33 9.41 -9.70
CA SER A 329 2.41 10.55 -9.52
C SER A 329 1.81 11.01 -10.85
N TYR A 330 0.75 11.83 -10.82
CA TYR A 330 0.21 12.46 -12.04
C TYR A 330 1.27 13.29 -12.78
N TYR A 331 2.15 13.97 -12.04
CA TYR A 331 3.29 14.68 -12.63
C TYR A 331 4.15 13.74 -13.49
N ARG A 332 4.52 12.58 -12.96
CA ARG A 332 5.31 11.57 -13.69
C ARG A 332 4.52 10.93 -14.82
N LEU A 333 3.23 10.64 -14.61
CA LEU A 333 2.35 10.09 -15.64
C LEU A 333 2.26 11.01 -16.85
N VAL A 334 1.96 12.29 -16.64
CA VAL A 334 1.86 13.32 -17.70
C VAL A 334 3.20 13.54 -18.39
N SER A 335 4.30 13.60 -17.63
CA SER A 335 5.65 13.71 -18.21
C SER A 335 6.02 12.48 -19.06
N THR A 336 5.68 11.28 -18.60
CA THR A 336 5.97 10.03 -19.32
C THR A 336 5.14 9.92 -20.59
N ALA A 337 3.86 10.31 -20.54
CA ALA A 337 3.02 10.39 -21.73
C ALA A 337 3.63 11.33 -22.79
N GLN A 338 4.06 12.53 -22.38
CA GLN A 338 4.68 13.50 -23.29
C GLN A 338 5.94 12.95 -23.95
N THR A 339 6.86 12.33 -23.18
CA THR A 339 8.10 11.75 -23.74
C THR A 339 7.86 10.60 -24.72
N ARG A 340 6.70 9.94 -24.65
CA ARG A 340 6.29 8.88 -25.59
C ARG A 340 5.35 9.37 -26.70
N GLY A 341 5.14 10.69 -26.80
CA GLY A 341 4.27 11.28 -27.82
C GLY A 341 2.78 10.97 -27.64
N ILE A 342 2.36 10.59 -26.41
CA ILE A 342 0.96 10.43 -26.05
C ILE A 342 0.47 11.77 -25.51
N ARG A 343 -0.57 12.33 -26.15
CA ARG A 343 -1.20 13.57 -25.73
C ARG A 343 -2.09 13.33 -24.53
N VAL A 344 -2.04 14.23 -23.55
CA VAL A 344 -2.93 14.20 -22.39
C VAL A 344 -4.13 15.10 -22.64
N GLN A 345 -5.33 14.55 -22.43
CA GLN A 345 -6.59 15.24 -22.59
C GLN A 345 -7.38 15.22 -21.27
N ALA A 346 -7.72 16.40 -20.76
CA ALA A 346 -8.61 16.58 -19.63
C ALA A 346 -10.01 16.08 -19.96
N LEU A 347 -10.67 15.41 -18.99
CA LEU A 347 -12.06 14.95 -19.12
C LEU A 347 -13.07 15.81 -18.37
N ASP A 348 -12.67 16.51 -17.32
CA ASP A 348 -13.59 17.28 -16.48
C ASP A 348 -13.67 18.76 -16.92
N CYS A 349 -14.52 19.56 -16.29
CA CYS A 349 -14.59 21.01 -16.42
C CYS A 349 -14.83 21.66 -15.06
N ALA A 350 -14.54 22.94 -14.91
CA ALA A 350 -14.65 23.62 -13.61
C ALA A 350 -16.07 23.56 -13.01
N ALA A 351 -17.11 23.55 -13.84
CA ALA A 351 -18.51 23.46 -13.42
C ALA A 351 -18.83 22.11 -12.76
N SER A 352 -18.28 21.03 -13.28
CA SER A 352 -18.41 19.67 -12.75
C SER A 352 -17.49 19.46 -11.55
N TYR A 353 -16.20 19.79 -11.67
CA TYR A 353 -15.15 19.58 -10.67
C TYR A 353 -15.45 20.22 -9.29
N SER A 354 -16.25 21.29 -9.26
CA SER A 354 -16.62 22.00 -8.03
C SER A 354 -17.94 21.54 -7.38
N LEU A 355 -18.50 20.40 -7.80
CA LEU A 355 -19.67 19.77 -7.16
C LEU A 355 -19.36 19.34 -5.71
N SER A 356 -20.31 19.58 -4.80
CA SER A 356 -20.13 19.30 -3.37
C SER A 356 -20.09 17.79 -3.08
N LYS A 357 -19.53 17.40 -1.93
CA LYS A 357 -19.30 15.99 -1.56
C LYS A 357 -20.45 15.34 -0.79
N ASP A 358 -21.68 15.83 -0.95
CA ASP A 358 -22.86 15.18 -0.36
C ASP A 358 -23.35 14.01 -1.25
N GLU A 359 -24.11 13.08 -0.69
CA GLU A 359 -24.48 11.81 -1.35
C GLU A 359 -25.31 12.03 -2.63
N ARG A 360 -26.25 12.98 -2.63
CA ARG A 360 -26.97 13.42 -3.85
C ARG A 360 -26.02 14.01 -4.90
N ALA A 361 -25.07 14.83 -4.44
CA ALA A 361 -24.10 15.46 -5.32
C ALA A 361 -23.09 14.45 -5.92
N ARG A 362 -22.89 13.27 -5.31
CA ARG A 362 -22.08 12.18 -5.90
C ARG A 362 -22.77 11.51 -7.08
N VAL A 363 -24.07 11.23 -6.97
CA VAL A 363 -24.87 10.67 -8.07
C VAL A 363 -24.92 11.67 -9.24
N ASP A 364 -25.18 12.93 -8.91
CA ASP A 364 -25.20 14.03 -9.87
C ASP A 364 -23.83 14.24 -10.53
N HIS A 365 -22.73 14.16 -9.76
CA HIS A 365 -21.38 14.23 -10.29
C HIS A 365 -21.08 13.10 -11.27
N GLY A 366 -21.42 11.85 -10.94
CA GLY A 366 -21.23 10.71 -11.84
C GLY A 366 -21.96 10.87 -13.18
N ARG A 367 -23.18 11.42 -13.17
CA ARG A 367 -23.94 11.73 -14.40
C ARG A 367 -23.26 12.82 -15.22
N VAL A 368 -22.89 13.90 -14.56
CA VAL A 368 -22.28 15.06 -15.21
C VAL A 368 -20.93 14.71 -15.84
N ILE A 369 -20.03 14.07 -15.08
CA ILE A 369 -18.71 13.68 -15.59
C ILE A 369 -18.83 12.66 -16.72
N GLY A 370 -19.74 11.68 -16.59
CA GLY A 370 -19.98 10.68 -17.63
C GLY A 370 -20.44 11.32 -18.96
N HIS A 371 -21.40 12.24 -18.89
CA HIS A 371 -21.88 12.97 -20.07
C HIS A 371 -20.80 13.89 -20.66
N HIS A 372 -20.14 14.69 -19.83
CA HIS A 372 -19.12 15.63 -20.28
C HIS A 372 -17.91 14.91 -20.89
N ALA A 373 -17.39 13.87 -20.24
CA ALA A 373 -16.30 13.05 -20.75
C ALA A 373 -16.66 12.38 -22.08
N ASN A 374 -17.90 11.92 -22.24
CA ASN A 374 -18.41 11.39 -23.51
C ASN A 374 -18.32 12.42 -24.64
N GLN A 375 -18.78 13.66 -24.40
CA GLN A 375 -18.69 14.76 -25.36
C GLN A 375 -17.23 15.10 -25.70
N VAL A 376 -16.35 15.15 -24.69
CA VAL A 376 -14.91 15.40 -24.89
C VAL A 376 -14.28 14.34 -25.78
N ILE A 377 -14.49 13.05 -25.49
CA ILE A 377 -13.91 11.95 -26.27
C ILE A 377 -14.45 11.99 -27.70
N HIS A 378 -15.77 12.15 -27.89
CA HIS A 378 -16.34 12.24 -29.24
C HIS A 378 -15.79 13.43 -30.04
N ALA A 379 -15.73 14.61 -29.43
CA ALA A 379 -15.20 15.82 -30.05
C ALA A 379 -13.74 15.64 -30.47
N ASP A 380 -12.91 15.11 -29.56
CA ASP A 380 -11.48 14.89 -29.75
C ASP A 380 -11.21 13.87 -30.87
N ARG A 381 -11.96 12.77 -30.88
CA ARG A 381 -11.85 11.72 -31.90
C ARG A 381 -12.19 12.23 -33.30
N LEU A 382 -13.24 13.04 -33.43
CA LEU A 382 -13.64 13.62 -34.72
C LEU A 382 -12.63 14.65 -35.24
N ASN A 383 -12.01 15.43 -34.35
CA ASN A 383 -11.02 16.46 -34.72
C ASN A 383 -9.65 15.88 -35.19
N GLY A 384 -9.57 14.59 -35.48
CA GLY A 384 -8.37 13.97 -36.03
C GLY A 384 -7.29 13.66 -34.99
N ALA A 385 -7.63 13.59 -33.69
CA ALA A 385 -6.71 13.16 -32.65
C ALA A 385 -6.08 11.78 -32.93
N GLY A 386 -6.76 10.94 -33.73
CA GLY A 386 -6.22 9.73 -34.35
C GLY A 386 -5.76 8.64 -33.36
N GLY A 387 -5.75 7.39 -33.81
CA GLY A 387 -5.22 6.28 -33.02
C GLY A 387 -6.08 5.87 -31.82
N LYS A 388 -5.54 4.94 -31.04
CA LYS A 388 -6.21 4.34 -29.88
C LYS A 388 -6.07 5.24 -28.66
N TRP A 389 -6.86 5.00 -27.64
CA TRP A 389 -6.84 5.81 -26.43
C TRP A 389 -6.96 4.99 -25.15
N ILE A 390 -6.62 5.63 -24.05
CA ILE A 390 -6.82 5.11 -22.71
C ILE A 390 -7.32 6.22 -21.79
N ALA A 391 -8.22 5.92 -20.87
CA ALA A 391 -8.74 6.88 -19.90
C ALA A 391 -8.51 6.39 -18.47
N LEU A 392 -8.18 7.31 -17.57
CA LEU A 392 -7.99 7.06 -16.13
C LEU A 392 -8.96 7.94 -15.34
N LEU A 393 -9.86 7.30 -14.59
CA LEU A 393 -10.94 7.92 -13.83
C LEU A 393 -11.10 7.26 -12.46
N ASP A 394 -11.80 7.93 -11.54
CA ASP A 394 -12.25 7.28 -10.31
C ASP A 394 -13.08 6.03 -10.64
N ASN A 395 -12.90 4.97 -9.86
CA ASN A 395 -13.57 3.68 -10.05
C ASN A 395 -15.10 3.80 -10.25
N SER A 396 -15.75 4.71 -9.53
CA SER A 396 -17.19 4.93 -9.63
C SER A 396 -17.62 5.54 -10.98
N HIS A 397 -16.79 6.42 -11.55
CA HIS A 397 -17.04 7.04 -12.86
C HIS A 397 -16.58 6.15 -14.02
N ALA A 398 -15.56 5.31 -13.80
CA ALA A 398 -15.06 4.36 -14.80
C ALA A 398 -16.05 3.21 -15.04
N ASN A 399 -16.50 2.56 -13.95
CA ASN A 399 -17.06 1.20 -13.97
C ASN A 399 -18.43 1.03 -13.26
N GLY A 400 -19.14 2.13 -12.95
CA GLY A 400 -20.45 2.08 -12.28
C GLY A 400 -21.56 1.43 -13.13
N ARG A 401 -22.42 0.57 -12.53
CA ARG A 401 -23.48 -0.19 -13.25
C ARG A 401 -24.90 -0.19 -12.63
N LEU A 402 -25.16 0.47 -11.50
CA LEU A 402 -26.51 0.44 -10.88
C LEU A 402 -27.45 1.52 -11.43
N THR A 403 -28.75 1.21 -11.53
CA THR A 403 -29.83 2.06 -12.09
C THR A 403 -30.07 3.38 -11.34
N SER A 404 -29.64 3.49 -10.08
CA SER A 404 -29.68 4.74 -9.31
C SER A 404 -28.47 5.65 -9.55
N PHE A 405 -27.40 5.13 -10.17
CA PHE A 405 -26.19 5.85 -10.55
C PHE A 405 -26.11 5.99 -12.09
N ALA A 406 -25.37 6.98 -12.58
CA ALA A 406 -25.08 7.06 -14.01
C ALA A 406 -24.27 5.83 -14.48
N PRO A 407 -24.46 5.34 -15.71
CA PRO A 407 -23.55 4.38 -16.32
C PRO A 407 -22.12 4.91 -16.32
N GLY A 408 -21.15 4.07 -15.94
CA GLY A 408 -19.74 4.42 -15.99
C GLY A 408 -19.24 4.66 -17.42
N LEU A 409 -18.18 5.45 -17.58
CA LEU A 409 -17.65 5.87 -18.88
C LEU A 409 -17.32 4.69 -19.81
N ALA A 410 -16.84 3.56 -19.26
CA ALA A 410 -16.59 2.35 -20.03
C ALA A 410 -17.85 1.88 -20.78
N MET A 411 -19.01 1.90 -20.10
CA MET A 411 -20.29 1.54 -20.70
C MET A 411 -20.78 2.59 -21.67
N VAL A 412 -20.62 3.88 -21.35
CA VAL A 412 -21.04 4.99 -22.23
C VAL A 412 -20.27 4.96 -23.55
N GLN A 413 -18.99 4.57 -23.52
CA GLN A 413 -18.13 4.45 -24.70
C GLN A 413 -18.19 3.07 -25.38
N GLY A 414 -18.80 2.07 -24.75
CA GLY A 414 -18.83 0.69 -25.26
C GLY A 414 -17.45 0.03 -25.30
N VAL A 415 -16.58 0.33 -24.34
CA VAL A 415 -15.19 -0.17 -24.26
C VAL A 415 -14.94 -0.95 -22.98
N ILE A 416 -13.82 -1.70 -22.95
CA ILE A 416 -13.43 -2.50 -21.78
C ILE A 416 -13.13 -1.58 -20.59
N GLY A 417 -13.81 -1.85 -19.47
CA GLY A 417 -13.53 -1.24 -18.16
C GLY A 417 -12.64 -2.13 -17.29
N LEU A 418 -11.51 -1.59 -16.83
CA LEU A 418 -10.57 -2.23 -15.93
C LEU A 418 -10.69 -1.61 -14.53
N GLN A 419 -10.58 -2.42 -13.49
CA GLN A 419 -10.35 -1.97 -12.11
C GLN A 419 -8.95 -2.37 -11.68
N VAL A 420 -8.19 -1.43 -11.11
CA VAL A 420 -6.83 -1.72 -10.63
C VAL A 420 -6.83 -2.02 -9.13
N GLU A 421 -6.12 -3.08 -8.76
CA GLU A 421 -5.87 -3.46 -7.37
C GLU A 421 -4.36 -3.49 -7.09
N ASP A 422 -3.97 -2.95 -5.93
CA ASP A 422 -2.59 -2.97 -5.49
C ASP A 422 -2.27 -4.33 -4.86
N VAL A 423 -1.23 -5.00 -5.34
CA VAL A 423 -0.65 -6.17 -4.69
C VAL A 423 0.81 -5.91 -4.36
N VAL A 424 1.36 -6.54 -3.32
CA VAL A 424 2.77 -6.35 -2.94
C VAL A 424 3.61 -7.60 -3.24
N ILE A 425 2.97 -8.77 -3.24
CA ILE A 425 3.57 -10.07 -3.53
C ILE A 425 2.93 -10.61 -4.80
N GLY A 426 3.72 -11.30 -5.63
CA GLY A 426 3.28 -11.85 -6.91
C GLY A 426 3.99 -11.24 -8.13
N PRO A 427 3.48 -11.54 -9.34
CA PRO A 427 4.00 -11.01 -10.60
C PRO A 427 3.72 -9.50 -10.73
N ALA A 428 4.43 -8.82 -11.64
CA ALA A 428 4.31 -7.36 -11.83
C ALA A 428 2.87 -6.93 -12.19
N VAL A 429 2.20 -7.72 -13.03
CA VAL A 429 0.80 -7.51 -13.41
C VAL A 429 0.13 -8.89 -13.55
N GLN A 430 -1.08 -9.05 -13.03
CA GLN A 430 -1.90 -10.25 -13.20
C GLN A 430 -3.36 -9.87 -13.40
N THR A 431 -4.02 -10.45 -14.40
CA THR A 431 -5.46 -10.31 -14.58
C THR A 431 -6.18 -11.38 -13.78
N LEU A 432 -7.15 -10.97 -12.96
CA LEU A 432 -8.08 -11.85 -12.26
C LEU A 432 -9.49 -11.67 -12.84
N ILE A 433 -10.20 -12.80 -12.90
CA ILE A 433 -11.49 -13.09 -13.54
C ILE A 433 -12.60 -12.13 -13.01
N PRO A 434 -13.71 -11.88 -13.76
CA PRO A 434 -14.73 -10.87 -13.42
C PRO A 434 -15.16 -10.88 -11.95
N VAL A 435 -15.18 -9.70 -11.34
CA VAL A 435 -15.52 -9.48 -9.92
C VAL A 435 -16.96 -9.94 -9.64
N THR A 436 -17.13 -10.93 -8.77
CA THR A 436 -18.35 -11.07 -7.97
C THR A 436 -18.30 -10.03 -6.86
N ALA A 437 -19.33 -9.19 -6.79
CA ALA A 437 -19.44 -8.02 -5.91
C ALA A 437 -18.76 -8.20 -4.54
N SER A 438 -17.82 -7.30 -4.22
CA SER A 438 -17.28 -7.17 -2.87
C SER A 438 -18.40 -6.77 -1.90
N THR A 439 -18.43 -7.43 -0.73
CA THR A 439 -19.40 -7.20 0.35
C THR A 439 -19.06 -6.00 1.25
N THR A 440 -17.91 -5.33 1.03
CA THR A 440 -17.51 -4.17 1.83
C THR A 440 -17.76 -2.87 1.04
N HIS A 441 -18.85 -2.20 1.41
CA HIS A 441 -19.26 -0.83 1.04
C HIS A 441 -19.39 -0.42 -0.44
N THR A 442 -19.23 -1.30 -1.43
CA THR A 442 -19.44 -0.93 -2.85
C THR A 442 -20.20 -1.97 -3.68
N ASN A 443 -21.49 -2.13 -3.40
CA ASN A 443 -22.43 -2.81 -4.30
C ASN A 443 -22.62 -2.12 -5.68
N PHE A 444 -21.82 -1.07 -6.00
CA PHE A 444 -22.04 -0.13 -7.11
C PHE A 444 -21.07 -0.24 -8.29
N ILE A 445 -19.97 -1.00 -8.14
CA ILE A 445 -18.85 -1.03 -9.11
C ILE A 445 -18.75 -2.44 -9.72
N ARG A 446 -18.81 -2.55 -11.06
CA ARG A 446 -18.58 -3.80 -11.79
C ARG A 446 -17.77 -3.53 -13.06
N ALA A 447 -16.44 -3.50 -12.91
CA ALA A 447 -15.52 -3.52 -14.04
C ALA A 447 -15.66 -4.82 -14.85
N ASP A 448 -15.24 -4.81 -16.12
CA ASP A 448 -15.22 -6.04 -16.92
C ASP A 448 -14.09 -6.97 -16.50
N LEU A 449 -12.95 -6.41 -16.06
CA LEU A 449 -11.77 -7.14 -15.60
C LEU A 449 -11.11 -6.43 -14.42
N THR A 450 -10.44 -7.21 -13.55
CA THR A 450 -9.57 -6.68 -12.48
C THR A 450 -8.11 -6.90 -12.83
N LEU A 451 -7.32 -5.85 -12.65
CA LEU A 451 -5.89 -5.79 -12.92
C LEU A 451 -5.15 -5.66 -11.58
N SER A 452 -4.57 -6.76 -11.09
CA SER A 452 -3.68 -6.72 -9.94
C SER A 452 -2.31 -6.22 -10.40
N VAL A 453 -1.86 -5.12 -9.82
CA VAL A 453 -0.58 -4.48 -10.15
C VAL A 453 0.34 -4.52 -8.94
N LYS A 454 1.55 -5.03 -9.13
CA LYS A 454 2.55 -5.07 -8.08
C LYS A 454 3.07 -3.69 -7.78
N VAL A 455 2.96 -3.30 -6.53
CA VAL A 455 3.44 -2.03 -6.00
C VAL A 455 4.61 -2.30 -5.04
N PRO A 456 5.67 -1.47 -5.07
CA PRO A 456 6.74 -1.54 -4.07
C PRO A 456 6.20 -1.45 -2.64
N TRP A 457 6.66 -2.32 -1.74
CA TRP A 457 6.12 -2.43 -0.38
C TRP A 457 6.20 -1.12 0.42
N ASN A 458 7.25 -0.32 0.23
CA ASN A 458 7.46 0.96 0.91
C ASN A 458 6.48 2.03 0.43
N ILE A 459 6.04 1.94 -0.83
CA ILE A 459 5.03 2.83 -1.42
C ILE A 459 3.64 2.51 -0.85
N SER A 460 3.36 1.22 -0.56
CA SER A 460 2.11 0.77 0.05
C SER A 460 2.04 0.99 1.56
N PHE A 461 3.15 0.77 2.29
CA PHE A 461 3.12 0.64 3.75
C PHE A 461 3.86 1.75 4.52
N GLU A 462 4.60 2.65 3.86
CA GLU A 462 5.11 3.87 4.51
C GLU A 462 4.15 5.05 4.29
N ALA A 463 3.89 5.81 5.36
CA ALA A 463 3.12 7.05 5.28
C ALA A 463 3.84 8.09 4.39
N SER A 464 3.09 8.81 3.54
CA SER A 464 3.61 9.98 2.82
C SER A 464 3.76 11.19 3.75
N PRO A 465 4.58 12.21 3.44
CA PRO A 465 4.78 13.38 4.33
C PRO A 465 3.50 14.07 4.81
N ARG A 466 2.51 14.25 3.92
CA ARG A 466 1.22 14.84 4.30
C ARG A 466 0.38 13.90 5.17
N PHE A 467 0.40 12.60 4.85
CA PHE A 467 -0.24 11.56 5.65
C PHE A 467 0.35 11.55 7.07
N ARG A 468 1.68 11.71 7.19
CA ARG A 468 2.37 11.85 8.47
C ARG A 468 1.88 13.05 9.26
N ALA A 469 1.89 14.25 8.65
CA ALA A 469 1.49 15.48 9.32
C ALA A 469 0.06 15.40 9.90
N LEU A 470 -0.86 14.75 9.17
CA LEU A 470 -2.27 14.65 9.57
C LEU A 470 -2.53 13.52 10.58
N LEU A 471 -1.78 12.43 10.52
CA LEU A 471 -1.94 11.29 11.44
C LEU A 471 -1.08 11.38 12.70
N ASN A 472 -0.02 12.19 12.73
CA ASN A 472 0.89 12.27 13.88
C ASN A 472 0.15 12.50 15.22
N PRO A 473 -0.82 13.44 15.31
CA PRO A 473 -1.54 13.67 16.55
C PRO A 473 -2.40 12.48 16.98
N GLU A 474 -2.93 11.71 16.03
CA GLU A 474 -3.85 10.60 16.29
C GLU A 474 -3.10 9.31 16.65
N ILE A 475 -1.96 9.05 16.00
CA ILE A 475 -1.14 7.86 16.24
C ILE A 475 -0.37 7.97 17.57
N ARG A 476 0.09 9.17 17.94
CA ARG A 476 0.95 9.34 19.14
C ARG A 476 0.22 9.71 20.42
N ASN A 477 -0.99 10.29 20.37
CA ASN A 477 -1.75 10.65 21.58
C ASN A 477 -2.62 9.49 22.08
N LYS A 478 -2.68 9.31 23.42
CA LYS A 478 -3.26 8.20 24.21
C LYS A 478 -4.73 7.80 23.93
N ARG A 479 -5.40 8.36 22.93
CA ARG A 479 -6.72 7.88 22.46
C ARG A 479 -6.61 6.89 21.30
N GLY A 480 -5.44 6.79 20.67
CA GLY A 480 -5.22 5.95 19.52
C GLY A 480 -6.31 6.11 18.46
N VAL A 481 -6.34 5.15 17.55
CA VAL A 481 -7.26 5.12 16.40
C VAL A 481 -8.75 5.03 16.82
N GLU A 482 -9.08 4.87 18.10
CA GLU A 482 -10.44 4.74 18.67
C GLU A 482 -11.32 6.00 18.46
N LEU A 483 -10.71 7.19 18.38
CA LEU A 483 -11.38 8.43 17.96
C LEU A 483 -11.52 8.59 16.43
N MET A 484 -10.84 7.74 15.66
CA MET A 484 -11.03 7.74 14.21
C MET A 484 -12.35 7.08 13.80
N ASP A 485 -12.82 6.14 14.62
CA ASP A 485 -14.01 5.31 14.39
C ASP A 485 -15.30 5.95 14.96
N SER A 486 -15.18 6.73 16.04
CA SER A 486 -16.30 7.49 16.63
C SER A 486 -16.57 8.79 15.86
N GLY A 487 -17.54 8.73 14.96
CA GLY A 487 -17.94 9.80 14.04
C GLY A 487 -18.10 11.18 14.68
N ASN A 488 -17.24 12.13 14.27
CA ASN A 488 -17.55 13.54 14.01
C ASN A 488 -16.32 14.27 13.44
N ALA A 489 -15.73 13.75 12.36
CA ALA A 489 -14.80 14.54 11.56
C ALA A 489 -15.63 15.40 10.57
N ALA A 490 -15.94 16.64 10.96
CA ALA A 490 -16.65 17.61 10.12
C ALA A 490 -15.93 17.91 8.78
N ASN A 491 -14.67 17.47 8.61
CA ASN A 491 -13.85 17.71 7.43
C ASN A 491 -13.66 16.43 6.57
N SER A 492 -14.11 16.48 5.31
CA SER A 492 -14.00 15.37 4.34
C SER A 492 -12.56 14.85 4.10
N VAL A 493 -11.55 15.70 4.28
CA VAL A 493 -10.13 15.34 4.13
C VAL A 493 -9.68 14.34 5.18
N ASN A 494 -10.14 14.48 6.42
CA ASN A 494 -9.81 13.53 7.50
C ASN A 494 -10.49 12.18 7.28
N ARG A 495 -11.69 12.15 6.68
CA ARG A 495 -12.38 10.90 6.34
C ARG A 495 -11.61 10.07 5.31
N ASN A 496 -11.18 10.67 4.21
CA ASN A 496 -10.46 9.95 3.14
C ASN A 496 -9.11 9.40 3.64
N ILE A 497 -8.39 10.17 4.45
CA ILE A 497 -7.11 9.75 5.05
C ILE A 497 -7.31 8.57 6.00
N ARG A 498 -8.38 8.58 6.79
CA ARG A 498 -8.76 7.46 7.67
C ARG A 498 -9.07 6.19 6.87
N SER A 499 -9.94 6.29 5.87
CA SER A 499 -10.26 5.15 5.00
C SER A 499 -9.01 4.57 4.32
N GLU A 500 -8.09 5.42 3.87
CA GLU A 500 -6.82 4.99 3.29
C GLU A 500 -5.90 4.29 4.30
N PHE A 501 -5.83 4.80 5.54
CA PHE A 501 -5.06 4.16 6.61
C PHE A 501 -5.52 2.72 6.85
N PHE A 502 -6.83 2.51 7.00
CA PHE A 502 -7.39 1.19 7.23
C PHE A 502 -7.26 0.28 6.02
N ARG A 503 -7.45 0.80 4.80
CA ARG A 503 -7.21 0.03 3.57
C ARG A 503 -5.77 -0.48 3.48
N ARG A 504 -4.78 0.36 3.77
CA ARG A 504 -3.36 -0.05 3.78
C ARG A 504 -3.07 -1.08 4.86
N LYS A 505 -3.77 -1.00 5.99
CA LYS A 505 -3.64 -1.95 7.08
C LYS A 505 -4.20 -3.31 6.71
N GLU A 506 -5.40 -3.36 6.14
CA GLU A 506 -6.01 -4.58 5.58
C GLU A 506 -5.09 -5.21 4.53
N LEU A 507 -4.59 -4.40 3.58
CA LEU A 507 -3.61 -4.86 2.60
C LEU A 507 -2.34 -5.43 3.24
N LEU A 508 -1.85 -4.84 4.34
CA LEU A 508 -0.68 -5.34 5.07
C LEU A 508 -0.98 -6.67 5.76
N GLU A 509 -2.16 -6.81 6.37
CA GLU A 509 -2.62 -8.04 7.02
C GLU A 509 -2.67 -9.19 5.99
N GLU A 510 -3.38 -9.00 4.87
CA GLU A 510 -3.46 -9.96 3.77
C GLU A 510 -2.09 -10.29 3.17
N THR A 511 -1.27 -9.27 2.91
CA THR A 511 0.07 -9.43 2.34
C THR A 511 0.96 -10.24 3.27
N SER A 512 0.94 -9.94 4.57
CA SER A 512 1.76 -10.64 5.56
C SER A 512 1.32 -12.09 5.71
N GLN A 513 0.01 -12.37 5.72
CA GLN A 513 -0.52 -13.73 5.78
C GLN A 513 -0.12 -14.54 4.54
N THR A 514 -0.25 -13.94 3.35
CA THR A 514 0.18 -14.55 2.09
C THR A 514 1.69 -14.82 2.07
N PHE A 515 2.50 -13.90 2.61
CA PHE A 515 3.94 -14.10 2.72
C PHE A 515 4.26 -15.33 3.56
N PHE A 516 3.69 -15.44 4.76
CA PHE A 516 4.03 -16.51 5.70
C PHE A 516 3.44 -17.87 5.31
N SER A 517 2.31 -17.93 4.60
CA SER A 517 1.78 -19.19 4.07
C SER A 517 2.69 -19.84 3.03
N HIS A 518 3.54 -19.04 2.35
CA HIS A 518 4.50 -19.52 1.35
C HIS A 518 5.95 -19.51 1.85
N THR A 519 6.20 -19.03 3.08
CA THR A 519 7.56 -18.96 3.64
C THR A 519 7.93 -20.31 4.26
N GLN A 520 8.84 -21.04 3.61
CA GLN A 520 9.45 -22.23 4.22
C GLN A 520 10.64 -21.81 5.07
N VAL A 521 10.56 -22.05 6.38
CA VAL A 521 11.74 -21.99 7.26
C VAL A 521 12.28 -23.40 7.38
N ILE A 522 13.54 -23.60 6.99
CA ILE A 522 14.25 -24.88 7.19
C ILE A 522 14.92 -24.81 8.57
N PRO A 523 14.49 -25.62 9.56
CA PRO A 523 15.17 -25.68 10.86
C PRO A 523 16.62 -26.17 10.68
N GLY A 524 17.56 -25.55 11.39
CA GLY A 524 18.97 -26.00 11.42
C GLY A 524 19.93 -25.38 10.39
N GLN A 525 19.47 -24.49 9.50
CA GLN A 525 20.36 -23.79 8.55
C GLN A 525 21.17 -22.62 9.14
N ARG A 526 20.91 -22.22 10.39
CA ARG A 526 21.61 -21.08 11.03
C ARG A 526 22.73 -21.56 11.94
N PRO A 527 23.98 -21.08 11.78
CA PRO A 527 25.06 -21.43 12.68
C PRO A 527 24.88 -20.73 14.03
N VAL A 528 24.22 -21.40 14.97
CA VAL A 528 24.16 -20.96 16.38
C VAL A 528 25.48 -21.37 17.04
N PRO A 529 26.28 -20.42 17.56
CA PRO A 529 27.57 -20.76 18.14
C PRO A 529 27.39 -21.55 19.44
N GLN A 530 28.15 -22.63 19.61
CA GLN A 530 28.28 -23.31 20.90
C GLN A 530 29.25 -22.55 21.78
N LEU A 531 28.82 -22.18 22.99
CA LEU A 531 29.62 -21.37 23.91
C LEU A 531 29.52 -21.91 25.34
N PRO A 532 30.59 -21.79 26.15
CA PRO A 532 30.53 -22.05 27.57
C PRO A 532 29.45 -21.19 28.24
N ALA A 533 28.75 -21.77 29.22
CA ALA A 533 27.63 -21.09 29.86
C ALA A 533 28.03 -19.74 30.50
N GLU A 534 29.26 -19.65 31.00
CA GLU A 534 29.83 -18.46 31.62
C GLU A 534 30.82 -17.77 30.68
N SER A 535 30.29 -17.22 29.58
CA SER A 535 31.09 -16.45 28.62
C SER A 535 30.93 -14.95 28.86
N PRO A 536 32.02 -14.16 28.90
CA PRO A 536 31.91 -12.70 28.86
C PRO A 536 31.14 -12.24 27.62
N ALA A 537 30.34 -11.19 27.76
CA ALA A 537 29.51 -10.66 26.66
C ALA A 537 30.34 -10.36 25.39
N ALA A 538 31.55 -9.84 25.55
CA ALA A 538 32.42 -9.52 24.41
C ALA A 538 32.80 -10.75 23.58
N GLN A 539 33.24 -11.82 24.24
CA GLN A 539 33.64 -13.07 23.58
C GLN A 539 32.46 -13.76 22.88
N PHE A 540 31.29 -13.72 23.51
CA PHE A 540 30.05 -14.21 22.92
C PHE A 540 29.66 -13.43 21.65
N LEU A 541 29.71 -12.09 21.71
CA LEU A 541 29.39 -11.25 20.55
C LEU A 541 30.39 -11.46 19.41
N GLU A 542 31.69 -11.58 19.72
CA GLU A 542 32.73 -11.94 18.74
C GLU A 542 32.35 -13.23 18.02
N LYS A 543 31.98 -14.29 18.76
CA LYS A 543 31.61 -15.60 18.24
C LYS A 543 30.35 -15.60 17.38
N ILE A 544 29.36 -14.77 17.69
CA ILE A 544 28.19 -14.58 16.81
C ILE A 544 28.62 -13.95 15.49
N TYR A 545 29.37 -12.85 15.53
CA TYR A 545 29.72 -12.10 14.34
C TYR A 545 30.85 -12.72 13.50
N GLU A 546 31.47 -13.81 13.96
CA GLU A 546 32.30 -14.69 13.14
C GLU A 546 31.48 -15.38 12.02
N ASN A 547 30.25 -15.80 12.32
CA ASN A 547 29.42 -16.62 11.42
C ASN A 547 28.08 -15.99 11.03
N SER A 548 27.80 -14.77 11.51
CA SER A 548 26.57 -14.04 11.21
C SER A 548 26.86 -12.55 10.96
N HIS A 549 26.08 -11.95 10.06
CA HIS A 549 26.04 -10.49 9.89
C HIS A 549 24.97 -9.82 10.77
N GLY A 550 24.06 -10.60 11.37
CA GLY A 550 22.94 -10.11 12.15
C GLY A 550 22.80 -10.75 13.53
N LEU A 551 22.31 -9.97 14.49
CA LEU A 551 21.86 -10.43 15.80
C LEU A 551 20.48 -9.85 16.11
N VAL A 552 19.53 -10.70 16.48
CA VAL A 552 18.19 -10.28 16.93
C VAL A 552 18.10 -10.45 18.44
N LEU A 553 18.02 -9.33 19.16
CA LEU A 553 17.97 -9.26 20.61
C LEU A 553 16.53 -9.03 21.09
N GLY A 554 15.99 -10.04 21.78
CA GLY A 554 14.70 -10.06 22.44
C GLY A 554 14.72 -9.41 23.80
N ALA A 555 13.95 -8.33 23.95
CA ALA A 555 13.63 -7.72 25.22
C ALA A 555 12.47 -8.46 25.90
N SER A 556 12.62 -8.74 27.19
CA SER A 556 11.50 -9.16 28.05
C SER A 556 10.63 -7.95 28.38
N ALA A 557 9.32 -8.16 28.50
CA ALA A 557 8.38 -7.12 28.88
C ALA A 557 8.81 -6.43 30.19
N LYS A 558 8.78 -5.09 30.20
CA LYS A 558 9.08 -4.23 31.36
C LYS A 558 10.48 -4.48 32.00
N SER A 559 11.45 -4.97 31.22
CA SER A 559 12.79 -5.28 31.72
C SER A 559 13.86 -4.39 31.11
N ILE A 560 14.80 -3.90 31.93
CA ILE A 560 15.99 -3.16 31.45
C ILE A 560 17.08 -4.08 30.88
N SER A 561 16.95 -5.40 31.00
CA SER A 561 18.00 -6.38 30.73
C SER A 561 18.60 -6.28 29.31
N ALA A 562 17.77 -6.29 28.26
CA ALA A 562 18.24 -6.13 26.87
C ALA A 562 18.95 -4.80 26.63
N ARG A 563 18.39 -3.69 27.12
CA ARG A 563 19.00 -2.36 26.96
C ARG A 563 20.30 -2.23 27.74
N LYS A 564 20.38 -2.85 28.92
CA LYS A 564 21.60 -2.95 29.73
C LYS A 564 22.70 -3.70 28.97
N LEU A 565 22.40 -4.91 28.47
CA LEU A 565 23.35 -5.70 27.67
C LEU A 565 23.86 -4.88 26.48
N LEU A 566 22.95 -4.24 25.77
CA LEU A 566 23.27 -3.46 24.59
C LEU A 566 24.18 -2.26 24.94
N ILE A 567 23.74 -1.38 25.85
CA ILE A 567 24.48 -0.16 26.22
C ILE A 567 25.87 -0.49 26.77
N ASP A 568 25.96 -1.48 27.66
CA ASP A 568 27.24 -1.87 28.26
C ASP A 568 28.22 -2.47 27.23
N ASN A 569 27.74 -2.91 26.05
CA ASN A 569 28.56 -3.57 25.02
C ASN A 569 28.63 -2.81 23.67
N LEU A 570 28.09 -1.59 23.56
CA LEU A 570 28.20 -0.78 22.33
C LEU A 570 29.66 -0.58 21.85
N PRO A 571 30.66 -0.35 22.72
CA PRO A 571 32.06 -0.27 22.29
C PRO A 571 32.60 -1.58 21.70
N VAL A 572 32.11 -2.73 22.16
CA VAL A 572 32.45 -4.04 21.56
C VAL A 572 31.80 -4.16 20.18
N LEU A 573 30.51 -3.85 20.07
CA LEU A 573 29.76 -3.92 18.81
C LEU A 573 30.39 -3.01 17.73
N SER A 574 30.86 -1.82 18.11
CA SER A 574 31.57 -0.90 17.22
C SER A 574 32.91 -1.48 16.73
N ARG A 575 33.71 -2.08 17.62
CA ARG A 575 34.94 -2.81 17.24
C ARG A 575 34.64 -4.00 16.31
N LEU A 576 33.50 -4.65 16.51
CA LEU A 576 32.96 -5.69 15.62
C LEU A 576 32.35 -5.12 14.34
N LYS A 577 32.48 -3.82 14.06
CA LYS A 577 31.99 -3.16 12.85
C LYS A 577 30.47 -3.30 12.65
N VAL A 578 29.71 -3.40 13.74
CA VAL A 578 28.26 -3.27 13.70
C VAL A 578 27.93 -1.83 13.32
N GLN A 579 27.23 -1.64 12.21
CA GLN A 579 26.93 -0.30 11.65
C GLN A 579 25.51 0.15 11.98
N ARG A 580 24.59 -0.81 12.15
CA ARG A 580 23.16 -0.53 12.36
C ARG A 580 22.63 -1.15 13.64
N LEU A 581 21.84 -0.36 14.35
CA LEU A 581 20.97 -0.80 15.42
C LEU A 581 19.51 -0.53 15.03
N TYR A 582 18.79 -1.59 14.69
CA TYR A 582 17.36 -1.55 14.40
C TYR A 582 16.56 -1.59 15.71
N VAL A 583 15.55 -0.73 15.87
CA VAL A 583 14.82 -0.58 17.14
C VAL A 583 13.31 -0.61 16.90
N GLN A 584 12.63 -1.54 17.57
CA GLN A 584 11.16 -1.56 17.67
C GLN A 584 10.64 -0.35 18.45
N HIS A 585 9.39 -0.02 18.20
CA HIS A 585 8.58 1.08 18.70
C HIS A 585 8.89 2.46 18.11
N LEU A 586 9.94 2.56 17.30
CA LEU A 586 10.23 3.72 16.48
C LEU A 586 9.72 3.48 15.05
N MET A 587 9.09 4.49 14.47
CA MET A 587 8.44 4.43 13.16
C MET A 587 9.34 4.99 12.06
N LYS A 588 9.67 4.20 11.05
CA LYS A 588 10.53 4.55 9.91
C LYS A 588 10.02 5.76 9.13
N ASP A 589 8.71 5.86 8.99
CA ASP A 589 8.05 6.95 8.27
C ASP A 589 8.01 8.24 9.11
N PHE A 590 7.94 8.20 10.44
CA PHE A 590 7.85 9.42 11.26
C PHE A 590 9.17 9.83 11.91
N ASP A 591 9.90 8.87 12.47
CA ASP A 591 11.04 9.13 13.36
C ASP A 591 12.38 9.16 12.64
N GLN A 592 12.51 8.48 11.49
CA GLN A 592 13.83 8.25 10.89
C GLN A 592 14.56 9.55 10.53
N GLN A 593 13.85 10.58 10.09
CA GLN A 593 14.47 11.87 9.79
C GLN A 593 15.07 12.51 11.06
N LEU A 594 14.36 12.45 12.19
CA LEU A 594 14.85 12.96 13.48
C LEU A 594 16.04 12.13 13.98
N LEU A 595 16.00 10.80 13.80
CA LEU A 595 17.09 9.89 14.14
C LEU A 595 18.35 10.19 13.31
N ASP A 596 18.19 10.41 12.01
CA ASP A 596 19.28 10.71 11.06
C ASP A 596 19.88 12.10 11.32
N ASP A 597 19.03 13.10 11.61
CA ASP A 597 19.45 14.44 12.01
C ASP A 597 20.25 14.40 13.31
N PHE A 598 19.80 13.64 14.32
CA PHE A 598 20.53 13.45 15.56
C PHE A 598 21.88 12.75 15.33
N HIS A 599 21.90 11.67 14.54
CA HIS A 599 23.13 10.95 14.22
C HIS A 599 24.17 11.88 13.57
N THR A 600 23.73 12.66 12.57
CA THR A 600 24.59 13.56 11.80
C THR A 600 25.02 14.79 12.61
N LYS A 601 24.08 15.51 13.21
CA LYS A 601 24.32 16.82 13.86
C LYS A 601 24.75 16.69 15.32
N GLY A 602 24.44 15.57 15.98
CA GLY A 602 24.70 15.36 17.41
C GLY A 602 23.78 16.14 18.36
N VAL A 603 22.86 16.94 17.83
CA VAL A 603 21.86 17.67 18.61
C VAL A 603 20.58 16.86 18.61
N MET A 604 20.09 16.48 19.80
CA MET A 604 18.84 15.73 19.95
C MET A 604 17.66 16.71 19.94
N PRO A 605 16.75 16.65 18.95
CA PRO A 605 15.57 17.54 18.93
C PRO A 605 14.63 17.28 20.10
N ASP A 606 13.89 18.31 20.52
CA ASP A 606 12.89 18.20 21.60
C ASP A 606 11.78 17.19 21.25
N GLU A 607 11.36 17.17 19.99
CA GLU A 607 10.37 16.21 19.48
C GLU A 607 10.87 14.77 19.64
N LEU A 608 12.12 14.48 19.24
CA LEU A 608 12.71 13.15 19.42
C LEU A 608 12.83 12.81 20.90
N THR A 609 13.23 13.76 21.75
CA THR A 609 13.31 13.56 23.20
C THR A 609 11.96 13.18 23.81
N TYR A 610 10.89 13.86 23.38
CA TYR A 610 9.52 13.55 23.79
C TYR A 610 9.11 12.15 23.37
N ILE A 611 9.39 11.77 22.12
CA ILE A 611 9.07 10.47 21.54
C ILE A 611 9.72 9.34 22.33
N LEU A 612 11.03 9.40 22.54
CA LEU A 612 11.78 8.35 23.27
C LEU A 612 11.27 8.21 24.71
N ARG A 613 11.01 9.33 25.39
CA ARG A 613 10.45 9.30 26.75
C ARG A 613 9.05 8.69 26.76
N ASN A 614 8.23 8.96 25.75
CA ASN A 614 6.89 8.41 25.66
C ASN A 614 6.92 6.89 25.46
N GLU A 615 7.81 6.38 24.61
CA GLU A 615 8.00 4.93 24.43
C GLU A 615 8.52 4.26 25.71
N ASP A 616 9.50 4.86 26.39
CA ASP A 616 9.97 4.36 27.70
C ASP A 616 8.86 4.33 28.76
N ASN A 617 8.00 5.36 28.80
CA ASN A 617 6.86 5.41 29.71
C ASN A 617 5.80 4.36 29.40
N LYS A 618 5.51 4.13 28.11
CA LYS A 618 4.59 3.10 27.66
C LYS A 618 5.11 1.71 28.07
N GLU A 619 6.39 1.44 27.81
CA GLU A 619 7.07 0.20 28.20
C GLU A 619 7.24 0.04 29.71
N SER A 620 7.14 1.12 30.48
CA SER A 620 7.56 1.17 31.89
C SER A 620 9.03 0.77 32.06
N ILE A 621 9.90 1.13 31.11
CA ILE A 621 11.33 0.81 31.12
C ILE A 621 12.15 2.10 31.27
N ASP A 622 12.69 2.30 32.46
CA ASP A 622 13.71 3.28 32.82
C ASP A 622 13.66 4.65 32.08
N PRO A 623 12.53 5.39 32.11
CA PRO A 623 12.32 6.58 31.27
C PRO A 623 13.23 7.77 31.56
N LYS A 624 14.04 7.71 32.62
CA LYS A 624 14.97 8.76 33.02
C LYS A 624 16.35 8.25 33.43
N GLY A 625 16.57 6.93 33.48
CA GLY A 625 17.83 6.38 33.95
C GLY A 625 18.77 5.97 32.84
N LYS A 626 19.79 5.20 33.25
CA LYS A 626 20.96 4.82 32.46
C LYS A 626 20.60 3.92 31.27
N TYR A 627 19.48 3.23 31.31
CA TYR A 627 19.05 2.29 30.27
C TYR A 627 17.80 2.75 29.51
N SER A 628 17.53 4.07 29.52
CA SER A 628 16.53 4.72 28.67
C SER A 628 16.84 4.59 27.17
N LEU A 629 15.83 4.70 26.31
CA LEU A 629 16.04 4.79 24.86
C LEU A 629 16.90 6.00 24.49
N ARG A 630 16.73 7.12 25.18
CA ARG A 630 17.58 8.30 25.01
C ARG A 630 19.06 7.97 25.22
N GLN A 631 19.39 7.28 26.32
CA GLN A 631 20.77 6.92 26.60
C GLN A 631 21.32 5.91 25.59
N LEU A 632 20.49 4.97 25.12
CA LEU A 632 20.85 4.06 24.03
C LEU A 632 21.23 4.83 22.76
N LEU A 633 20.43 5.81 22.34
CA LEU A 633 20.69 6.62 21.15
C LEU A 633 21.99 7.43 21.27
N VAL A 634 22.19 8.10 22.41
CA VAL A 634 23.41 8.88 22.69
C VAL A 634 24.64 7.97 22.63
N SER A 635 24.59 6.83 23.31
CA SER A 635 25.71 5.90 23.39
C SER A 635 26.00 5.26 22.01
N ALA A 636 24.97 4.89 21.24
CA ALA A 636 25.13 4.32 19.91
C ALA A 636 25.80 5.31 18.96
N ARG A 637 25.37 6.58 18.98
CA ARG A 637 25.98 7.65 18.19
C ARG A 637 27.46 7.85 18.53
N GLN A 638 27.81 7.88 19.82
CA GLN A 638 29.21 8.00 20.27
C GLN A 638 30.10 6.88 19.71
N GLN A 639 29.52 5.71 19.45
CA GLN A 639 30.21 4.54 18.90
C GLN A 639 30.08 4.43 17.38
N GLY A 640 29.50 5.43 16.70
CA GLY A 640 29.31 5.43 15.25
C GLY A 640 28.24 4.47 14.73
N ILE A 641 27.38 3.94 15.62
CA ILE A 641 26.31 3.00 15.26
C ILE A 641 25.06 3.81 14.92
N ARG A 642 24.57 3.69 13.68
CA ARG A 642 23.37 4.39 13.23
C ARG A 642 22.12 3.63 13.66
N ILE A 643 21.13 4.36 14.18
CA ILE A 643 19.86 3.77 14.59
C ILE A 643 18.84 3.86 13.47
N GLN A 644 18.11 2.77 13.28
CA GLN A 644 17.04 2.67 12.29
C GLN A 644 15.76 2.15 12.96
N ALA A 645 14.65 2.78 12.64
CA ALA A 645 13.33 2.36 13.09
C ALA A 645 12.85 1.07 12.40
N LEU A 646 12.13 0.21 13.13
CA LEU A 646 11.57 -1.06 12.61
C LEU A 646 10.05 -1.04 12.36
N ASP A 647 9.34 -0.05 12.88
CA ASP A 647 7.90 0.07 12.66
C ASP A 647 7.59 1.01 11.50
N THR A 648 6.36 0.94 11.02
CA THR A 648 5.70 2.01 10.27
C THR A 648 4.38 2.34 10.93
N ALA A 649 3.83 3.52 10.68
CA ALA A 649 2.50 3.89 11.18
C ALA A 649 1.41 2.85 10.86
N ILE A 650 1.47 2.21 9.68
CA ILE A 650 0.50 1.18 9.27
C ILE A 650 0.66 -0.10 10.08
N SER A 651 1.91 -0.48 10.37
CA SER A 651 2.17 -1.68 11.17
C SER A 651 1.96 -1.46 12.67
N TYR A 652 2.09 -0.23 13.19
CA TYR A 652 2.16 0.07 14.63
C TYR A 652 0.86 -0.29 15.37
N PRO A 653 0.90 -0.73 16.66
CA PRO A 653 -0.29 -1.18 17.37
C PRO A 653 -1.39 -0.12 17.42
N GLU A 654 -2.64 -0.55 17.28
CA GLU A 654 -3.80 0.31 17.51
C GLU A 654 -3.91 0.68 19.01
N GLY A 655 -4.44 1.88 19.27
CA GLY A 655 -5.20 2.15 20.49
C GLY A 655 -6.26 1.07 20.72
N ARG A 656 -6.86 0.98 21.91
CA ARG A 656 -8.01 0.09 22.13
C ARG A 656 -9.01 0.22 20.97
N ARG A 657 -9.59 -0.89 20.51
CA ARG A 657 -10.92 -0.83 19.87
C ARG A 657 -11.92 -0.89 21.01
N ALA A 658 -13.05 -0.20 20.88
CA ALA A 658 -14.10 -0.19 21.92
C ALA A 658 -14.65 -1.59 22.25
N GLN A 659 -14.34 -2.60 21.43
CA GLN A 659 -14.74 -4.00 21.56
C GLN A 659 -13.58 -4.94 21.93
N ASP A 660 -12.33 -4.44 22.07
CA ASP A 660 -11.16 -5.26 22.39
C ASP A 660 -10.81 -5.09 23.89
N PRO A 661 -10.79 -6.17 24.70
CA PRO A 661 -10.41 -6.10 26.11
C PRO A 661 -8.93 -5.77 26.33
N ASP A 662 -8.12 -5.70 25.26
CA ASP A 662 -6.68 -5.49 25.35
C ASP A 662 -6.27 -4.03 25.46
N PRO A 663 -5.38 -3.67 26.39
CA PRO A 663 -4.71 -2.37 26.30
C PRO A 663 -3.87 -2.35 25.01
N ALA A 664 -3.97 -1.25 24.26
CA ALA A 664 -3.20 -0.88 23.06
C ALA A 664 -1.68 -1.17 23.08
N TRP A 665 -1.16 -1.37 24.28
CA TRP A 665 0.25 -1.53 24.61
C TRP A 665 0.64 -2.98 24.96
N SER A 666 -0.32 -3.92 25.01
CA SER A 666 -0.01 -5.33 25.29
C SER A 666 0.69 -5.96 24.08
N PRO A 667 1.77 -6.75 24.28
CA PRO A 667 2.35 -7.56 23.20
C PRO A 667 1.25 -8.48 22.67
N SER A 668 0.63 -8.13 21.55
CA SER A 668 -0.48 -8.90 20.99
C SER A 668 0.05 -9.80 19.90
N PRO A 669 -0.12 -11.13 19.98
CA PRO A 669 0.25 -12.00 18.87
C PRO A 669 -0.57 -11.74 17.60
N ARG A 670 -1.56 -10.84 17.62
CA ARG A 670 -2.27 -10.36 16.42
C ARG A 670 -1.36 -9.53 15.50
N ARG A 671 -0.37 -8.82 16.05
CA ARG A 671 0.59 -7.99 15.27
C ARG A 671 1.77 -8.79 14.73
N LEU A 672 1.93 -10.03 15.16
CA LEU A 672 3.10 -10.85 14.86
C LEU A 672 3.40 -10.94 13.35
N PRO A 673 2.43 -11.22 12.45
CA PRO A 673 2.70 -11.28 11.02
C PRO A 673 3.06 -9.89 10.44
N THR A 674 2.26 -8.87 10.75
CA THR A 674 2.43 -7.55 10.14
C THR A 674 3.74 -6.87 10.55
N PHE A 675 4.15 -6.96 11.81
CA PHE A 675 5.45 -6.47 12.27
C PHE A 675 6.61 -7.26 11.66
N ASN A 676 6.61 -8.59 11.80
CA ASN A 676 7.74 -9.41 11.31
C ASN A 676 7.97 -9.21 9.81
N TYR A 677 6.89 -9.11 9.02
CA TYR A 677 6.97 -8.81 7.60
C TYR A 677 7.60 -7.44 7.31
N ILE A 678 7.13 -6.37 7.96
CA ILE A 678 7.64 -5.01 7.74
C ILE A 678 9.09 -4.88 8.19
N ALA A 679 9.44 -5.38 9.37
CA ALA A 679 10.81 -5.37 9.87
C ALA A 679 11.74 -6.20 8.96
N HIS A 680 11.29 -7.34 8.43
CA HIS A 680 12.03 -8.09 7.43
C HIS A 680 12.27 -7.25 6.15
N LYS A 681 11.25 -6.57 5.63
CA LYS A 681 11.39 -5.70 4.45
C LYS A 681 12.33 -4.53 4.69
N LEU A 682 12.25 -3.89 5.85
CA LEU A 682 13.11 -2.76 6.24
C LEU A 682 14.58 -3.17 6.31
N ILE A 683 14.90 -4.27 7.02
CA ILE A 683 16.28 -4.77 7.13
C ILE A 683 16.80 -5.18 5.75
N SER A 684 16.01 -5.94 4.98
CA SER A 684 16.42 -6.41 3.65
C SER A 684 16.69 -5.25 2.69
N ALA A 685 15.85 -4.22 2.69
CA ALA A 685 16.03 -3.04 1.85
C ALA A 685 17.28 -2.23 2.26
N ASP A 686 17.56 -2.12 3.55
CA ASP A 686 18.76 -1.43 4.06
C ASP A 686 20.05 -2.19 3.69
N GLN A 687 20.07 -3.52 3.81
CA GLN A 687 21.17 -4.36 3.33
C GLN A 687 21.37 -4.26 1.80
N GLN A 688 20.29 -4.21 1.02
CA GLN A 688 20.36 -4.05 -0.44
C GLN A 688 20.90 -2.67 -0.86
N HIS A 689 20.48 -1.61 -0.17
CA HIS A 689 20.84 -0.24 -0.55
C HIS A 689 22.27 0.14 -0.15
N TYR A 690 22.71 -0.25 1.05
CA TYR A 690 24.04 0.12 1.58
C TYR A 690 25.08 -1.02 1.46
N GLY A 691 24.70 -2.15 0.88
CA GLY A 691 25.52 -3.36 0.83
C GLY A 691 25.49 -4.14 2.15
N ALA A 692 26.02 -5.37 2.13
CA ALA A 692 26.07 -6.24 3.29
C ALA A 692 26.91 -5.59 4.42
N HIS A 693 26.31 -5.45 5.60
CA HIS A 693 26.97 -4.89 6.77
C HIS A 693 26.46 -5.55 8.06
N ARG A 694 27.25 -5.46 9.14
CA ARG A 694 26.85 -6.04 10.43
C ARG A 694 25.80 -5.18 11.13
N TRP A 695 24.79 -5.82 11.71
CA TRP A 695 23.67 -5.14 12.34
C TRP A 695 23.12 -5.89 13.56
N LEU A 696 22.42 -5.17 14.43
CA LEU A 696 21.68 -5.72 15.57
C LEU A 696 20.25 -5.18 15.56
N ALA A 697 19.25 -6.01 15.87
CA ALA A 697 17.87 -5.60 16.08
C ALA A 697 17.46 -5.75 17.54
N LEU A 698 16.89 -4.71 18.15
CA LEU A 698 16.26 -4.73 19.47
C LEU A 698 14.74 -4.79 19.29
N VAL A 699 14.15 -5.94 19.63
CA VAL A 699 12.72 -6.22 19.48
C VAL A 699 12.18 -6.92 20.71
N GLU A 700 10.87 -6.98 20.88
CA GLU A 700 10.23 -7.82 21.87
C GLU A 700 10.51 -9.30 21.58
N SER A 701 10.59 -10.11 22.65
CA SER A 701 10.95 -11.53 22.56
C SER A 701 10.05 -12.34 21.61
N ILE A 702 8.80 -11.91 21.40
CA ILE A 702 7.84 -12.56 20.49
C ILE A 702 8.22 -12.45 19.00
N HIS A 703 9.10 -11.52 18.63
CA HIS A 703 9.50 -11.26 17.25
C HIS A 703 10.87 -11.87 16.90
N VAL A 704 11.55 -12.49 17.88
CA VAL A 704 12.93 -12.95 17.73
C VAL A 704 12.99 -14.20 16.87
N ASN A 705 12.33 -15.28 17.32
CA ASN A 705 12.23 -16.54 16.60
C ASN A 705 10.77 -16.95 16.35
N THR A 706 10.56 -18.07 15.64
CA THR A 706 9.23 -18.56 15.27
C THR A 706 8.27 -18.67 16.45
N LEU A 707 7.10 -18.03 16.31
CA LEU A 707 5.99 -18.09 17.25
C LEU A 707 4.69 -18.36 16.47
N ARG A 708 3.88 -19.34 16.89
CA ARG A 708 2.62 -19.73 16.20
C ARG A 708 2.79 -19.94 14.68
N GLU A 709 3.84 -20.67 14.28
CA GLU A 709 4.16 -20.95 12.87
C GLU A 709 4.58 -19.72 12.03
N ILE A 710 4.59 -18.52 12.62
CA ILE A 710 5.10 -17.30 11.99
C ILE A 710 6.59 -17.17 12.31
N PRO A 711 7.49 -17.23 11.30
CA PRO A 711 8.92 -17.00 11.47
C PRO A 711 9.23 -15.64 12.11
N GLY A 712 10.20 -15.63 13.03
CA GLY A 712 10.74 -14.41 13.63
C GLY A 712 11.81 -13.76 12.75
N LEU A 713 12.34 -12.63 13.19
CA LEU A 713 13.38 -11.90 12.43
C LEU A 713 14.68 -12.69 12.33
N ALA A 714 15.00 -13.54 13.30
CA ALA A 714 16.17 -14.41 13.25
C ALA A 714 16.06 -15.41 12.09
N GLU A 715 14.91 -16.07 11.92
CA GLU A 715 14.63 -16.91 10.74
C GLU A 715 14.67 -16.11 9.44
N LEU A 716 13.94 -15.00 9.38
CA LEU A 716 13.73 -14.24 8.15
C LEU A 716 14.99 -13.57 7.61
N GLN A 717 16.01 -13.38 8.46
CA GLN A 717 17.28 -12.77 8.08
C GLN A 717 18.46 -13.76 8.11
N GLY A 718 18.23 -15.02 8.48
CA GLY A 718 19.32 -15.97 8.71
C GLY A 718 20.28 -15.53 9.84
N ALA A 719 19.75 -14.81 10.84
CA ALA A 719 20.52 -14.24 11.95
C ALA A 719 20.35 -15.08 13.23
N VAL A 720 21.23 -14.85 14.23
CA VAL A 720 21.10 -15.50 15.55
C VAL A 720 20.05 -14.76 16.39
N GLY A 721 19.11 -15.49 16.98
CA GLY A 721 18.13 -14.98 17.92
C GLY A 721 18.55 -15.15 19.38
N LEU A 722 18.41 -14.09 20.17
CA LEU A 722 18.83 -14.04 21.57
C LEU A 722 17.71 -13.49 22.45
N ARG A 723 17.31 -14.20 23.51
CA ARG A 723 16.36 -13.68 24.50
C ARG A 723 17.07 -13.32 25.79
N THR A 724 16.84 -12.12 26.31
CA THR A 724 17.36 -11.75 27.64
C THR A 724 16.42 -12.18 28.74
N VAL A 725 16.96 -12.53 29.90
CA VAL A 725 16.22 -12.82 31.13
C VAL A 725 16.88 -12.07 32.28
N ALA A 726 16.08 -11.28 33.00
CA ALA A 726 16.57 -10.58 34.19
C ALA A 726 16.77 -11.56 35.36
N THR A 727 17.93 -11.50 35.99
CA THR A 727 18.26 -12.23 37.22
C THR A 727 18.73 -11.25 38.30
N GLY A 728 18.83 -11.73 39.54
CA GLY A 728 19.43 -10.98 40.64
C GLY A 728 20.44 -11.83 41.39
N GLY A 729 21.38 -11.20 42.08
CA GLY A 729 22.35 -11.86 42.95
C GLY A 729 23.44 -12.68 42.26
N GLN A 730 23.42 -12.83 40.93
CA GLN A 730 24.48 -13.48 40.17
C GLN A 730 25.46 -12.42 39.60
N PRO A 731 26.79 -12.57 39.76
CA PRO A 731 27.74 -11.58 39.28
C PRO A 731 28.11 -11.73 37.79
N ALA A 732 27.89 -12.90 37.19
CA ALA A 732 28.31 -13.21 35.81
C ALA A 732 27.12 -13.36 34.85
N LEU A 733 27.32 -12.91 33.60
CA LEU A 733 26.40 -13.13 32.49
C LEU A 733 26.42 -14.62 32.10
N ARG A 734 25.25 -15.23 31.97
CA ARG A 734 25.12 -16.65 31.64
C ARG A 734 24.33 -16.86 30.35
N ILE A 735 24.88 -17.66 29.44
CA ILE A 735 24.32 -17.92 28.11
C ILE A 735 24.05 -19.40 27.97
N THR A 736 22.83 -19.78 27.60
CA THR A 736 22.46 -21.18 27.38
C THR A 736 21.58 -21.30 26.13
N PRO A 737 21.43 -22.50 25.56
CA PRO A 737 20.29 -22.77 24.67
C PRO A 737 18.99 -22.33 25.35
N ASP A 738 18.08 -21.74 24.58
CA ASP A 738 16.80 -21.26 25.12
C ASP A 738 15.74 -22.36 25.12
N SER A 739 15.37 -22.84 26.31
CA SER A 739 14.23 -23.75 26.48
C SER A 739 12.86 -23.05 26.32
N GLY A 740 12.85 -21.72 26.18
CA GLY A 740 11.66 -20.89 26.05
C GLY A 740 11.06 -20.46 27.39
N GLU A 741 10.09 -19.55 27.31
CA GLU A 741 9.27 -19.04 28.41
C GLU A 741 7.81 -19.12 28.03
N VAL A 742 6.98 -19.55 28.99
CA VAL A 742 5.52 -19.52 28.83
C VAL A 742 5.02 -18.12 29.17
N ALA A 743 4.56 -17.42 28.13
CA ALA A 743 4.00 -16.08 28.26
C ALA A 743 2.48 -16.12 28.04
N LEU A 744 1.75 -15.46 28.94
CA LEU A 744 0.32 -15.27 28.81
C LEU A 744 0.05 -14.02 27.98
N PHE A 745 -0.76 -14.21 26.94
CA PHE A 745 -1.28 -13.15 26.10
C PHE A 745 -2.80 -13.20 26.12
N SER A 746 -3.43 -12.15 25.64
CA SER A 746 -4.89 -12.01 25.62
C SER A 746 -5.63 -13.07 24.81
N ASN A 747 -4.99 -13.58 23.77
CA ASN A 747 -5.50 -14.64 22.92
C ASN A 747 -5.04 -16.04 23.37
N GLY A 748 -4.43 -16.15 24.55
CA GLY A 748 -4.02 -17.41 25.16
C GLY A 748 -2.54 -17.47 25.53
N VAL A 749 -2.12 -18.68 25.88
CA VAL A 749 -0.79 -18.97 26.39
C VAL A 749 0.11 -19.39 25.24
N HIS A 750 1.25 -18.72 25.09
CA HIS A 750 2.21 -19.01 24.03
C HIS A 750 3.61 -19.23 24.59
N GLN A 751 4.36 -20.18 24.01
CA GLN A 751 5.76 -20.39 24.35
C GLN A 751 6.63 -19.47 23.47
N VAL A 752 7.33 -18.54 24.11
CA VAL A 752 8.27 -17.63 23.46
C VAL A 752 9.67 -18.22 23.65
N ARG A 753 10.39 -18.43 22.55
CA ARG A 753 11.76 -18.96 22.58
C ARG A 753 12.66 -18.18 21.63
N ALA A 754 13.95 -18.20 21.89
CA ALA A 754 14.98 -17.80 20.95
C ALA A 754 15.93 -18.97 20.61
N ASP A 755 17.01 -18.72 19.84
CA ASP A 755 18.07 -19.72 19.68
C ASP A 755 18.87 -19.86 21.00
N LEU A 756 19.15 -18.73 21.65
CA LEU A 756 19.91 -18.64 22.90
C LEU A 756 19.21 -17.75 23.95
N LYS A 757 19.42 -18.06 25.22
CA LYS A 757 18.96 -17.29 26.39
C LYS A 757 20.17 -16.67 27.10
N VAL A 758 20.07 -15.39 27.45
CA VAL A 758 21.08 -14.69 28.26
C VAL A 758 20.48 -14.20 29.56
N GLU A 759 21.03 -14.68 30.66
CA GLU A 759 20.68 -14.26 32.02
C GLU A 759 21.56 -13.08 32.43
N ILE A 760 20.90 -11.97 32.76
CA ILE A 760 21.55 -10.68 33.05
C ILE A 760 21.13 -10.23 34.44
N SER A 761 22.14 -10.05 35.29
CA SER A 761 21.94 -9.49 36.61
C SER A 761 21.58 -8.01 36.53
N ILE A 762 20.39 -7.66 37.03
CA ILE A 762 19.88 -6.28 37.06
C ILE A 762 19.84 -5.68 38.48
N GLN A 763 20.03 -6.51 39.51
CA GLN A 763 20.01 -6.11 40.92
C GLN A 763 20.98 -6.97 41.75
N SER A 764 21.55 -6.37 42.80
CA SER A 764 22.50 -7.05 43.70
C SER A 764 21.84 -8.13 44.57
N ALA A 765 20.55 -8.01 44.88
CA ALA A 765 19.79 -9.02 45.59
C ALA A 765 19.26 -10.09 44.63
N PRO A 766 19.16 -11.37 45.04
CA PRO A 766 18.46 -12.39 44.28
C PRO A 766 17.04 -11.94 43.94
N LEU A 767 16.70 -11.90 42.65
CA LEU A 767 15.30 -11.82 42.27
C LEU A 767 14.66 -13.15 42.66
N HIS A 768 13.54 -13.12 43.38
CA HIS A 768 12.76 -14.34 43.57
C HIS A 768 12.38 -14.87 42.19
N PRO A 769 12.75 -16.12 41.84
CA PRO A 769 12.31 -16.69 40.59
C PRO A 769 10.79 -16.68 40.61
N THR A 770 10.17 -15.92 39.70
CA THR A 770 8.76 -16.04 39.42
C THR A 770 8.55 -17.40 38.77
N ARG A 771 8.47 -18.47 39.59
CA ARG A 771 7.81 -19.70 39.18
C ARG A 771 6.35 -19.35 39.00
N ARG A 772 5.97 -18.90 37.80
CA ARG A 772 4.56 -18.83 37.42
C ARG A 772 3.99 -20.24 37.60
N ASN A 773 2.98 -20.37 38.45
CA ASN A 773 2.31 -21.65 38.63
C ASN A 773 1.65 -21.99 37.27
N PRO A 774 1.97 -23.13 36.62
CA PRO A 774 1.38 -23.49 35.33
C PRO A 774 -0.15 -23.49 35.36
N ARG A 775 -0.75 -23.74 36.54
CA ARG A 775 -2.20 -23.68 36.75
C ARG A 775 -2.78 -22.27 36.56
N GLU A 776 -2.01 -21.21 36.75
CA GLU A 776 -2.41 -19.82 36.45
C GLU A 776 -2.76 -19.60 34.98
N CYS A 777 -2.34 -20.52 34.09
CA CYS A 777 -2.67 -20.52 32.67
C CYS A 777 -4.10 -21.01 32.36
N LEU A 778 -4.84 -21.52 33.35
CA LEU A 778 -6.24 -21.93 33.20
C LEU A 778 -7.14 -20.72 33.45
N HIS A 779 -7.74 -20.17 32.40
CA HIS A 779 -8.55 -18.95 32.47
C HIS A 779 -10.04 -19.20 32.29
N LYS A 780 -10.40 -20.17 31.44
CA LYS A 780 -11.79 -20.52 31.13
C LYS A 780 -12.08 -21.99 31.42
N PRO A 781 -13.37 -22.37 31.59
CA PRO A 781 -13.75 -23.76 31.88
C PRO A 781 -13.35 -24.79 30.82
N SER A 782 -13.10 -24.35 29.57
CA SER A 782 -12.58 -25.21 28.51
C SER A 782 -11.06 -25.39 28.53
N ASP A 783 -10.33 -24.64 29.36
CA ASP A 783 -8.89 -24.83 29.50
C ASP A 783 -8.59 -26.04 30.39
N PHE A 784 -7.57 -26.80 30.00
CA PHE A 784 -7.04 -27.87 30.83
C PHE A 784 -5.52 -27.98 30.71
N LEU A 785 -4.87 -28.54 31.72
CA LEU A 785 -3.47 -28.97 31.62
C LEU A 785 -3.33 -30.39 32.19
N ILE A 786 -2.25 -31.06 31.81
CA ILE A 786 -1.91 -32.38 32.34
C ILE A 786 -0.65 -32.23 33.19
N GLU A 787 -0.78 -32.50 34.48
CA GLU A 787 0.34 -32.60 35.41
C GLU A 787 0.74 -34.06 35.58
N THR A 788 2.04 -34.28 35.72
CA THR A 788 2.62 -35.57 36.09
C THR A 788 2.80 -35.56 37.59
N THR A 789 2.17 -36.49 38.29
CA THR A 789 2.33 -36.71 39.72
C THR A 789 3.06 -38.02 39.97
N ASN A 790 3.48 -38.27 41.22
CA ASN A 790 4.08 -39.55 41.60
C ASN A 790 3.12 -40.74 41.42
N GLU A 791 1.82 -40.47 41.28
CA GLU A 791 0.74 -41.46 41.20
C GLU A 791 0.14 -41.58 39.78
N GLY A 792 0.66 -40.83 38.79
CA GLY A 792 0.21 -40.89 37.39
C GLY A 792 0.01 -39.53 36.76
N PHE A 793 -1.05 -39.40 35.94
CA PHE A 793 -1.40 -38.14 35.26
C PHE A 793 -2.60 -37.49 35.93
N MET A 794 -2.60 -36.17 36.01
CA MET A 794 -3.68 -35.38 36.58
C MET A 794 -4.16 -34.36 35.57
N LEU A 795 -5.44 -34.41 35.24
CA LEU A 795 -6.11 -33.36 34.50
C LEU A 795 -6.44 -32.22 35.47
N VAL A 796 -5.96 -31.02 35.18
CA VAL A 796 -6.28 -29.83 35.96
C VAL A 796 -7.10 -28.88 35.08
N GLN A 797 -8.29 -28.53 35.55
CA GLN A 797 -9.22 -27.60 34.89
C GLN A 797 -9.59 -26.48 35.85
N LYS A 798 -10.07 -25.33 35.36
CA LYS A 798 -10.57 -24.26 36.22
C LYS A 798 -12.08 -24.06 36.05
N PRO A 799 -12.91 -24.53 37.00
CA PRO A 799 -14.35 -24.24 37.00
C PRO A 799 -14.62 -22.73 37.21
N LYS A 800 -15.81 -22.27 36.83
CA LYS A 800 -16.20 -20.84 36.90
C LYS A 800 -16.17 -20.27 38.34
N ASP A 801 -16.50 -21.09 39.34
CA ASP A 801 -16.77 -20.64 40.72
C ASP A 801 -15.96 -21.42 41.80
N SER A 802 -14.84 -22.07 41.47
CA SER A 802 -14.07 -22.94 42.39
C SER A 802 -12.55 -22.89 42.11
N PRO A 803 -11.66 -23.19 43.08
CA PRO A 803 -10.26 -23.53 42.76
C PRO A 803 -10.18 -24.70 41.77
N TYR A 804 -8.99 -24.89 41.18
CA TYR A 804 -8.75 -25.87 40.12
C TYR A 804 -9.39 -27.23 40.41
N LYS A 805 -10.15 -27.77 39.45
CA LYS A 805 -10.66 -29.13 39.46
C LYS A 805 -9.54 -30.06 39.00
N GLU A 806 -9.05 -30.85 39.93
CA GLU A 806 -8.06 -31.89 39.68
C GLU A 806 -8.80 -33.21 39.48
N THR A 807 -8.55 -33.88 38.35
CA THR A 807 -9.13 -35.18 38.03
C THR A 807 -7.99 -36.17 37.74
N PRO A 808 -7.76 -37.18 38.60
CA PRO A 808 -6.75 -38.18 38.34
C PRO A 808 -7.12 -38.98 37.09
N LEU A 809 -6.15 -39.19 36.21
CA LEU A 809 -6.29 -39.95 34.97
C LEU A 809 -5.70 -41.34 35.21
N ILE A 810 -6.55 -42.23 35.71
CA ILE A 810 -6.18 -43.58 36.11
C ILE A 810 -6.31 -44.51 34.89
N ALA A 811 -5.26 -45.28 34.63
CA ALA A 811 -5.33 -46.41 33.71
C ALA A 811 -5.84 -47.65 34.46
N SER A 812 -6.95 -48.23 34.02
CA SER A 812 -7.45 -49.53 34.50
C SER A 812 -7.22 -50.55 33.40
N GLU A 813 -6.59 -51.69 33.71
CA GLU A 813 -6.23 -52.72 32.72
C GLU A 813 -5.44 -52.16 31.51
N GLY A 814 -4.65 -51.11 31.73
CA GLY A 814 -3.85 -50.45 30.69
C GLY A 814 -4.61 -49.44 29.81
N LEU A 815 -5.89 -49.17 30.08
CA LEU A 815 -6.71 -48.19 29.35
C LEU A 815 -7.10 -46.99 30.24
N PHE A 816 -6.97 -45.78 29.71
CA PHE A 816 -7.42 -44.55 30.34
C PHE A 816 -8.92 -44.36 30.13
N SER A 817 -9.63 -43.98 31.19
CA SER A 817 -11.04 -43.56 31.12
C SER A 817 -11.15 -42.04 30.95
N PRO A 818 -12.21 -41.56 30.29
CA PRO A 818 -12.44 -40.13 30.16
C PRO A 818 -12.75 -39.52 31.54
N PRO A 819 -12.35 -38.26 31.76
CA PRO A 819 -12.71 -37.53 32.96
C PRO A 819 -14.23 -37.32 33.05
N ALA A 820 -14.80 -37.49 34.25
CA ALA A 820 -16.22 -37.24 34.48
C ALA A 820 -16.61 -35.80 34.13
N GLY A 821 -17.60 -35.66 33.24
CA GLY A 821 -18.08 -34.36 32.73
C GLY A 821 -17.29 -33.78 31.55
N SER A 822 -16.42 -34.58 30.89
CA SER A 822 -15.66 -34.16 29.70
C SER A 822 -16.45 -34.12 28.39
N GLY A 823 -17.72 -34.55 28.40
CA GLY A 823 -18.54 -34.71 27.20
C GLY A 823 -18.19 -35.95 26.36
N ILE A 824 -17.25 -36.76 26.82
CA ILE A 824 -16.87 -38.05 26.23
C ILE A 824 -17.68 -39.16 26.95
N PRO A 825 -18.33 -40.10 26.24
CA PRO A 825 -19.04 -41.22 26.86
C PRO A 825 -18.12 -42.09 27.73
N ASP A 826 -18.56 -42.47 28.93
CA ASP A 826 -17.77 -43.28 29.88
C ASP A 826 -17.38 -44.68 29.35
N SER A 827 -18.10 -45.16 28.33
CA SER A 827 -17.82 -46.38 27.58
C SER A 827 -16.62 -46.27 26.66
N GLU A 828 -16.19 -45.05 26.32
CA GLU A 828 -15.03 -44.80 25.46
C GLU A 828 -13.74 -44.94 26.30
N LYS A 829 -12.81 -45.81 25.91
CA LYS A 829 -11.53 -46.03 26.62
C LYS A 829 -10.35 -45.72 25.69
N PHE A 830 -9.23 -45.26 26.25
CA PHE A 830 -8.07 -44.78 25.49
C PHE A 830 -6.81 -45.58 25.82
N SER A 831 -6.09 -46.03 24.80
CA SER A 831 -4.87 -46.85 24.97
C SER A 831 -3.64 -46.05 25.43
N SER A 832 -3.73 -44.72 25.40
CA SER A 832 -2.67 -43.84 25.87
C SER A 832 -3.24 -42.51 26.37
N ILE A 833 -2.47 -41.84 27.23
CA ILE A 833 -2.83 -40.51 27.71
C ILE A 833 -2.85 -39.47 26.55
N GLY A 834 -2.07 -39.67 25.49
CA GLY A 834 -2.09 -38.81 24.30
C GLY A 834 -3.36 -38.93 23.47
N ASP A 835 -3.91 -40.14 23.37
CA ASP A 835 -5.20 -40.40 22.73
C ASP A 835 -6.35 -39.76 23.53
N LEU A 836 -6.32 -39.88 24.87
CA LEU A 836 -7.28 -39.18 25.73
C LEU A 836 -7.19 -37.65 25.57
N VAL A 837 -5.98 -37.08 25.58
CA VAL A 837 -5.77 -35.63 25.39
C VAL A 837 -6.26 -35.15 24.03
N TRP A 838 -6.04 -35.93 22.96
CA TRP A 838 -6.60 -35.64 21.65
C TRP A 838 -8.13 -35.64 21.68
N ARG A 839 -8.73 -36.64 22.32
CA ARG A 839 -10.19 -36.73 22.42
C ARG A 839 -10.78 -35.56 23.20
N LEU A 840 -10.14 -35.14 24.29
CA LEU A 840 -10.52 -33.93 25.04
C LEU A 840 -10.46 -32.67 24.16
N LYS A 841 -9.45 -32.55 23.30
CA LYS A 841 -9.39 -31.43 22.34
C LYS A 841 -10.51 -31.48 21.31
N SER A 842 -10.89 -32.68 20.87
CA SER A 842 -12.00 -32.86 19.92
C SER A 842 -13.36 -32.44 20.47
N THR A 843 -13.54 -32.37 21.80
CA THR A 843 -14.76 -31.89 22.45
C THR A 843 -14.77 -30.37 22.68
N GLY A 844 -13.79 -29.63 22.15
CA GLY A 844 -13.67 -28.18 22.27
C GLY A 844 -12.87 -27.71 23.49
N MET A 845 -12.23 -28.63 24.22
CA MET A 845 -11.29 -28.25 25.29
C MET A 845 -9.94 -27.81 24.74
N VAL A 846 -9.26 -26.91 25.43
CA VAL A 846 -7.97 -26.33 25.04
C VAL A 846 -6.91 -26.73 26.06
N GLN A 847 -5.90 -27.50 25.62
CA GLN A 847 -4.77 -27.82 26.49
C GLN A 847 -3.84 -26.60 26.58
N VAL A 848 -3.71 -26.01 27.76
CA VAL A 848 -2.77 -24.91 28.01
C VAL A 848 -1.37 -25.46 28.33
N ALA A 849 -0.32 -24.74 27.90
CA ALA A 849 1.09 -25.03 28.20
C ALA A 849 1.64 -26.42 27.76
N GLY A 850 1.48 -26.80 26.48
CA GLY A 850 2.15 -27.97 25.91
C GLY A 850 3.11 -27.63 24.75
N THR A 851 4.41 -27.82 24.91
CA THR A 851 5.43 -27.82 23.83
C THR A 851 6.71 -28.58 24.28
N PRO A 852 7.53 -29.10 23.34
CA PRO A 852 8.65 -30.01 23.64
C PRO A 852 9.67 -29.38 24.60
N GLY A 853 10.08 -30.14 25.62
CA GLY A 853 11.02 -29.66 26.66
C GLY A 853 10.34 -28.92 27.82
N GLY A 854 9.13 -29.35 28.21
CA GLY A 854 8.30 -28.70 29.23
C GLY A 854 9.01 -28.40 30.56
N LEU A 855 8.41 -27.47 31.32
CA LEU A 855 8.68 -27.34 32.76
C LEU A 855 8.62 -28.74 33.41
N PRO A 856 9.43 -29.03 34.44
CA PRO A 856 9.40 -30.32 35.12
C PRO A 856 7.96 -30.68 35.51
N GLY A 857 7.38 -31.71 34.89
CA GLY A 857 6.07 -32.24 35.25
C GLY A 857 4.89 -31.98 34.29
N THR A 858 5.01 -31.30 33.14
CA THR A 858 3.89 -31.19 32.17
C THR A 858 4.19 -31.85 30.82
N LEU A 859 3.33 -32.78 30.36
CA LEU A 859 3.48 -33.47 29.08
C LEU A 859 2.51 -32.94 28.00
N ARG A 860 3.05 -32.58 26.83
CA ARG A 860 2.27 -32.43 25.59
C ARG A 860 2.18 -33.79 24.90
N LEU A 861 1.02 -34.42 24.98
CA LEU A 861 0.87 -35.82 24.61
C LEU A 861 0.32 -36.06 23.19
N ASP A 862 -0.22 -35.02 22.55
CA ASP A 862 -0.64 -35.07 21.15
C ASP A 862 0.14 -34.04 20.32
N THR A 863 1.06 -34.55 19.50
CA THR A 863 2.03 -33.76 18.71
C THR A 863 1.51 -33.42 17.32
N HIS A 864 0.45 -34.07 16.84
CA HIS A 864 -0.06 -33.92 15.47
C HIS A 864 -1.59 -33.76 15.43
N PRO A 865 -2.14 -32.66 16.00
CA PRO A 865 -3.59 -32.43 16.09
C PRO A 865 -4.30 -32.36 14.74
N GLN A 866 -3.56 -32.06 13.66
CA GLN A 866 -4.05 -32.05 12.29
C GLN A 866 -4.48 -33.43 11.78
N LEU A 867 -4.01 -34.52 12.40
CA LEU A 867 -4.48 -35.88 12.16
C LEU A 867 -5.76 -36.12 12.97
N ASN A 868 -6.82 -35.42 12.58
CA ASN A 868 -8.06 -35.27 13.35
C ASN A 868 -9.07 -36.41 13.16
N ARG A 869 -8.73 -37.45 12.41
CA ARG A 869 -9.53 -38.68 12.26
C ARG A 869 -8.62 -39.92 12.24
N PRO A 870 -9.07 -41.07 12.76
CA PRO A 870 -8.39 -42.34 12.55
C PRO A 870 -8.21 -42.63 11.07
N GLY A 871 -7.07 -43.18 10.69
CA GLY A 871 -6.71 -43.45 9.29
C GLY A 871 -6.05 -42.27 8.58
N MET A 872 -5.82 -41.12 9.24
CA MET A 872 -5.08 -40.00 8.63
C MET A 872 -3.55 -40.16 8.76
N PHE A 873 -2.79 -39.69 7.78
CA PHE A 873 -1.32 -39.69 7.83
C PHE A 873 -0.66 -38.46 7.23
N LEU A 874 0.59 -38.20 7.61
CA LEU A 874 1.50 -37.23 7.00
C LEU A 874 2.94 -37.73 7.04
N PHE A 875 3.81 -37.11 6.25
CA PHE A 875 5.25 -37.32 6.35
C PHE A 875 5.90 -36.19 7.14
N GLY A 876 6.81 -36.55 8.05
CA GLY A 876 7.58 -35.62 8.86
C GLY A 876 9.09 -35.86 8.71
N GLN A 877 9.88 -35.00 9.34
CA GLN A 877 11.33 -35.14 9.46
C GLN A 877 11.72 -35.11 10.94
N VAL A 878 12.56 -36.05 11.36
CA VAL A 878 13.20 -36.07 12.69
C VAL A 878 14.72 -36.14 12.53
N GLU A 879 15.48 -35.97 13.61
CA GLU A 879 16.96 -35.96 13.57
C GLU A 879 17.59 -37.19 12.89
N ASN A 880 16.88 -38.33 12.87
CA ASN A 880 17.33 -39.59 12.27
C ASN A 880 16.74 -39.89 10.87
N GLY A 881 16.11 -38.91 10.21
CA GLY A 881 15.59 -39.02 8.85
C GLY A 881 14.06 -38.92 8.71
N PRO A 882 13.49 -39.20 7.52
CA PRO A 882 12.08 -39.05 7.27
C PRO A 882 11.24 -40.06 8.07
N VAL A 883 10.07 -39.63 8.52
CA VAL A 883 9.11 -40.45 9.26
C VAL A 883 7.72 -40.40 8.64
N LEU A 884 7.01 -41.52 8.69
CA LEU A 884 5.57 -41.59 8.50
C LEU A 884 4.90 -41.38 9.85
N VAL A 885 4.07 -40.35 9.97
CA VAL A 885 3.23 -40.13 11.15
C VAL A 885 1.79 -40.41 10.75
N TYR A 886 1.14 -41.35 11.43
CA TYR A 886 -0.27 -41.65 11.15
C TYR A 886 -1.08 -41.88 12.43
N ARG A 887 -2.37 -41.64 12.31
CA ARG A 887 -3.36 -41.92 13.35
C ARG A 887 -3.94 -43.31 13.07
N ALA A 888 -3.61 -44.28 13.90
CA ALA A 888 -4.10 -45.64 13.74
C ALA A 888 -5.62 -45.74 14.01
N THR A 889 -6.23 -46.85 13.61
CA THR A 889 -7.66 -47.14 13.84
C THR A 889 -8.00 -47.24 15.33
N ASP A 890 -7.04 -47.66 16.15
CA ASP A 890 -7.08 -47.60 17.62
C ASP A 890 -6.88 -46.18 18.20
N ARG A 891 -6.84 -45.16 17.32
CA ARG A 891 -6.66 -43.72 17.58
C ARG A 891 -5.30 -43.33 18.13
N SER A 892 -4.39 -44.28 18.33
CA SER A 892 -3.04 -43.97 18.76
C SER A 892 -2.25 -43.26 17.65
N LEU A 893 -1.39 -42.30 18.04
CA LEU A 893 -0.42 -41.73 17.12
C LEU A 893 0.73 -42.71 16.95
N LYS A 894 1.06 -43.07 15.71
CA LYS A 894 2.21 -43.91 15.39
C LYS A 894 3.19 -43.11 14.55
N VAL A 895 4.45 -43.17 14.93
CA VAL A 895 5.58 -42.57 14.19
C VAL A 895 6.47 -43.72 13.74
N ILE A 896 6.61 -43.88 12.43
CA ILE A 896 7.38 -44.97 11.82
C ILE A 896 8.53 -44.35 11.05
N ALA A 897 9.76 -44.79 11.35
CA ALA A 897 10.93 -44.40 10.58
C ALA A 897 10.83 -44.94 9.15
N ILE A 898 11.13 -44.08 8.18
CA ILE A 898 11.28 -44.45 6.79
C ILE A 898 12.76 -44.71 6.56
N LEU A 899 13.09 -45.98 6.35
CA LEU A 899 14.47 -46.47 6.29
C LEU A 899 14.93 -46.59 4.85
N GLN A 900 16.21 -46.34 4.60
CA GLN A 900 16.84 -46.76 3.35
C GLN A 900 17.26 -48.22 3.43
N LYS A 901 17.01 -49.00 2.39
CA LYS A 901 17.37 -50.42 2.38
C LYS A 901 18.88 -50.58 2.10
N SER A 902 19.61 -51.13 3.06
CA SER A 902 21.08 -51.25 3.01
C SER A 902 21.62 -51.98 1.77
N GLU A 903 20.82 -52.89 1.20
CA GLU A 903 21.18 -53.68 0.01
C GLU A 903 20.79 -53.02 -1.32
N ARG A 904 20.00 -51.93 -1.30
CA ARG A 904 19.50 -51.23 -2.50
C ARG A 904 19.48 -49.71 -2.29
N PRO A 905 20.57 -49.00 -2.63
CA PRO A 905 20.66 -47.55 -2.46
C PRO A 905 19.50 -46.82 -3.16
N GLY A 906 18.87 -45.89 -2.46
CA GLY A 906 17.76 -45.07 -2.98
C GLY A 906 16.36 -45.70 -2.85
N LYS A 907 16.22 -46.95 -2.39
CA LYS A 907 14.91 -47.54 -2.08
C LYS A 907 14.54 -47.35 -0.61
N LEU A 908 13.29 -47.01 -0.37
CA LEU A 908 12.73 -46.79 0.97
C LEU A 908 11.96 -48.02 1.44
N CYS A 909 11.99 -48.33 2.74
CA CYS A 909 11.08 -49.29 3.35
C CYS A 909 10.59 -48.78 4.71
N ILE A 910 9.46 -49.32 5.15
CA ILE A 910 8.88 -49.04 6.47
C ILE A 910 8.64 -50.35 7.21
N LYS A 911 8.85 -50.34 8.53
CA LYS A 911 8.48 -51.43 9.42
C LYS A 911 7.26 -50.99 10.23
N ALA A 912 6.08 -51.42 9.80
CA ALA A 912 4.79 -51.02 10.32
C ALA A 912 3.84 -52.21 10.34
N GLN A 913 3.99 -53.11 11.33
CA GLN A 913 3.17 -54.33 11.44
C GLN A 913 1.67 -54.04 11.43
N ALA A 914 1.24 -52.94 12.07
CA ALA A 914 -0.17 -52.53 12.10
C ALA A 914 -0.73 -52.12 10.72
N LEU A 915 0.14 -51.77 9.77
CA LEU A 915 -0.22 -51.50 8.37
C LEU A 915 0.11 -52.71 7.46
N GLY A 916 0.62 -53.80 8.02
CA GLY A 916 1.02 -55.00 7.28
C GLY A 916 2.38 -54.90 6.57
N TYR A 917 3.22 -53.92 6.92
CA TYR A 917 4.58 -53.79 6.37
C TYR A 917 5.60 -54.34 7.38
N ASP A 918 6.38 -55.35 6.99
CA ASP A 918 7.43 -55.95 7.82
C ASP A 918 8.85 -55.44 7.48
N GLY A 919 8.95 -54.56 6.48
CA GLY A 919 10.20 -54.01 5.93
C GLY A 919 10.74 -54.78 4.72
N SER A 920 10.05 -55.83 4.28
CA SER A 920 10.37 -56.55 3.04
C SER A 920 10.00 -55.74 1.80
N GLU A 921 8.85 -55.06 1.80
CA GLU A 921 8.41 -54.19 0.71
C GLU A 921 9.31 -52.97 0.56
N VAL A 922 9.50 -52.54 -0.69
CA VAL A 922 10.40 -51.44 -1.05
C VAL A 922 9.69 -50.48 -1.98
N PHE A 923 9.88 -49.19 -1.71
CA PHE A 923 9.30 -48.07 -2.44
C PHE A 923 10.42 -47.28 -3.13
N ASP A 924 10.12 -46.77 -4.32
CA ASP A 924 11.10 -46.02 -5.10
C ASP A 924 11.40 -44.65 -4.49
N ASP A 925 10.38 -44.02 -3.93
CA ASP A 925 10.44 -42.71 -3.28
C ASP A 925 9.23 -42.53 -2.34
N LEU A 926 9.14 -41.33 -1.74
CA LEU A 926 8.07 -40.99 -0.80
C LEU A 926 6.69 -40.91 -1.48
N GLU A 927 6.62 -40.56 -2.77
CA GLU A 927 5.36 -40.45 -3.52
C GLU A 927 4.83 -41.82 -3.95
N HIS A 928 5.70 -42.80 -4.20
CA HIS A 928 5.32 -44.21 -4.34
C HIS A 928 4.73 -44.70 -3.01
N LEU A 929 5.42 -44.51 -1.89
CA LEU A 929 4.91 -44.89 -0.57
C LEU A 929 3.56 -44.21 -0.26
N LYS A 930 3.41 -42.92 -0.58
CA LYS A 930 2.16 -42.17 -0.40
C LYS A 930 1.00 -42.79 -1.15
N ARG A 931 1.18 -43.11 -2.44
CA ARG A 931 0.15 -43.75 -3.27
C ARG A 931 -0.26 -45.09 -2.69
N GLU A 932 0.70 -45.87 -2.21
CA GLU A 932 0.42 -47.17 -1.60
C GLU A 932 -0.42 -47.03 -0.31
N LEU A 933 -0.08 -46.07 0.55
CA LEU A 933 -0.83 -45.80 1.78
C LEU A 933 -2.27 -45.36 1.48
N ILE A 934 -2.49 -44.59 0.41
CA ILE A 934 -3.82 -44.11 0.00
C ILE A 934 -4.65 -45.26 -0.59
N TYR A 935 -4.14 -45.92 -1.63
CA TYR A 935 -4.94 -46.83 -2.43
C TYR A 935 -5.00 -48.25 -1.86
N THR A 936 -3.93 -48.72 -1.22
CA THR A 936 -3.86 -50.10 -0.69
C THR A 936 -4.25 -50.16 0.78
N LYS A 937 -3.89 -49.15 1.57
CA LYS A 937 -4.19 -49.10 3.03
C LYS A 937 -5.37 -48.20 3.39
N ASN A 938 -6.00 -47.57 2.39
CA ASN A 938 -7.17 -46.69 2.55
C ASN A 938 -6.94 -45.58 3.60
N LEU A 939 -5.70 -45.10 3.70
CA LEU A 939 -5.36 -43.99 4.58
C LEU A 939 -5.61 -42.65 3.90
N VAL A 940 -6.04 -41.67 4.69
CA VAL A 940 -6.33 -40.33 4.21
C VAL A 940 -5.09 -39.46 4.43
N PRO A 941 -4.46 -38.89 3.39
CA PRO A 941 -3.35 -37.98 3.59
C PRO A 941 -3.89 -36.70 4.21
N TYR A 942 -3.17 -36.16 5.20
CA TYR A 942 -3.41 -34.79 5.63
C TYR A 942 -3.00 -33.86 4.49
N ILE A 943 -3.97 -33.15 3.95
CA ILE A 943 -3.78 -32.06 3.01
C ILE A 943 -4.00 -30.80 3.84
N ALA A 944 -2.96 -29.97 3.98
CA ALA A 944 -3.11 -28.68 4.63
C ALA A 944 -4.18 -27.90 3.85
N HIS A 945 -5.31 -27.64 4.50
CA HIS A 945 -6.33 -26.81 3.91
C HIS A 945 -5.79 -25.39 3.82
N VAL A 946 -5.67 -24.91 2.58
CA VAL A 946 -5.67 -23.49 2.27
C VAL A 946 -7.10 -23.05 2.58
N ASP A 947 -7.36 -22.61 3.81
CA ASP A 947 -8.74 -22.38 4.25
C ASP A 947 -9.34 -21.12 3.63
N LEU A 948 -10.52 -21.36 3.04
CA LEU A 948 -11.53 -20.46 2.49
C LEU A 948 -12.28 -19.66 3.56
#